data_AF-A0A974XPI2-F1
#
_entry.id   AF-A0A974XPI2-F1
#
_cell.length_a   1.000
_cell.length_b   1.000
_cell.length_c   1.000
_cell.angle_alpha   90.00
_cell.angle_beta   90.00
_cell.angle_gamma   90.00
#
_symmetry.space_group_name_H-M   'P 1'
#
loop_
_entity.id
_entity.type
_entity.pdbx_description
1 polymer ?
#
loop_
_entity_poly.entity_id
_entity_poly.type
_entity_poly.pdbx_seq_one_letter_code
_entity_poly.pdbx_strand_id
1 'polypeptide(L)'
;MSRKLLFPLVVAAVLTACGGGDGSSPAPDNGNTGGTGGTGGTGGTGGTGGTGGTGGTGGSGSSDSPTLTQGLASVEQANLFPAGSRVAALGRSFDGDGGSWLVPAEVRYQDSTVPMASDLYNAYVSGHSYANSAAAIAALDGSDIVELDADGEVISAFIFADNYFELYVNGVAVAKDPVPFTEFNSNIVRFRVKQPFTVAMHLVDWEENLGTGTENNQGSSFHPGDGGMVALFKDASGNIIGKTDSSWKAQTFYTAPITDTTCLSQSAGLRASNSCATTAPSDIASVYAAHWALPENWAASDFDDSLWPNAYSYSNTTVGVDNKPAYTQFTDLFDNSASDAQFIWSSNLILDNEVLVRATIGSSGTGGSSGDFYLSSPALKSKLILPLSATCEGADNGKMLPLSWDNAPEGTQSFALVMYTFPNPADTDFAGAHFYQIQYDIPAATKALSEGDHGTGVYGINSVNGQQLYSAPCSQGADEHTYILSLYALSAPVGSLGLTASTTDLVALENAIEGKVLGSASLHMTRVRYNPNNDDHVPTSTPSDCATKSAAFEDYAGLVSVSCDSSTMTVNTLVGLPDRSQLDVDKPNVGTHSWIGRVPLPQQPSWSVPLVPQYLASTASNLNIHHPIGIAVDGVPILHYAKENAPDEVAQLGQDYSSRDTVLLGELDQCGAHAGNGEDYHYHYAPLCLMDTQDPSKPLAYMFDGIPLYFGTGGGQLTSGGVNYGGGRYTSLDYRPQKVKTGERPLDECNGYDLHGDGSEYVYYSSKTAPYTIGCYRAEASQATAMQTVAAHWENERLQDFTFGTEVELTDYDTLSLNGATWTYIEVTPSADNTHIPAGNVAMILYRPLVAGETGYQAGKDCYRFRYRLDKNDTTGSNDLVTAHCR
;
A
#
# COMPACT_ATOMS: atom_id res chain seq x y z
N MET A 1 -49.56 14.86 33.62
CA MET A 1 -51.04 14.93 33.53
C MET A 1 -51.43 16.14 32.69
N SER A 2 -52.32 15.98 31.70
CA SER A 2 -53.19 17.01 31.07
C SER A 2 -52.59 18.30 30.46
N ARG A 3 -53.05 18.81 29.30
CA ARG A 3 -53.94 18.27 28.25
C ARG A 3 -53.83 19.14 26.98
N LYS A 4 -53.81 18.47 25.81
CA LYS A 4 -54.32 18.84 24.46
C LYS A 4 -54.92 20.25 24.23
N LEU A 5 -54.69 20.81 23.02
CA LEU A 5 -55.76 20.96 22.01
C LEU A 5 -55.22 21.07 20.55
N LEU A 6 -56.10 20.93 19.56
CA LEU A 6 -55.82 20.75 18.11
C LEU A 6 -56.62 21.75 17.23
N PHE A 7 -56.08 22.10 16.05
CA PHE A 7 -56.77 22.44 14.77
C PHE A 7 -57.67 23.70 14.71
N PRO A 8 -57.96 24.31 13.51
CA PRO A 8 -58.55 23.75 12.27
C PRO A 8 -57.64 23.82 11.01
N LEU A 9 -57.79 23.08 9.88
CA LEU A 9 -58.87 22.34 9.16
C LEU A 9 -59.61 23.15 8.05
N VAL A 10 -60.05 22.44 6.97
CA VAL A 10 -61.09 22.74 5.92
C VAL A 10 -60.51 23.10 4.52
N VAL A 11 -60.86 22.48 3.36
CA VAL A 11 -61.76 21.33 2.96
C VAL A 11 -61.34 20.80 1.55
N ALA A 12 -61.27 19.48 1.29
CA ALA A 12 -62.21 18.57 0.54
C ALA A 12 -62.56 18.96 -0.93
N ALA A 13 -62.87 18.05 -1.89
CA ALA A 13 -63.47 16.70 -1.83
C ALA A 13 -62.95 15.75 -2.97
N VAL A 14 -62.87 14.40 -2.90
CA VAL A 14 -63.75 13.22 -2.54
C VAL A 14 -64.48 12.57 -3.75
N LEU A 15 -64.60 11.22 -3.68
CA LEU A 15 -65.50 10.23 -4.37
C LEU A 15 -64.83 9.42 -5.52
N THR A 16 -65.09 8.13 -5.85
CA THR A 16 -65.72 6.89 -5.25
C THR A 16 -65.44 5.68 -6.21
N ALA A 17 -65.55 4.37 -5.91
CA ALA A 17 -65.73 3.56 -4.69
C ALA A 17 -65.56 2.02 -4.94
N CYS A 18 -65.08 1.29 -3.92
CA CYS A 18 -65.52 -0.02 -3.37
C CYS A 18 -65.86 -1.28 -4.23
N GLY A 19 -65.45 -2.46 -3.72
CA GLY A 19 -66.31 -3.67 -3.67
C GLY A 19 -65.68 -5.02 -4.04
N GLY A 20 -65.32 -5.87 -3.05
CA GLY A 20 -64.65 -7.17 -3.25
C GLY A 20 -65.53 -8.43 -3.31
N GLY A 21 -64.90 -9.61 -3.13
CA GLY A 21 -65.57 -10.85 -2.71
C GLY A 21 -65.34 -12.11 -3.57
N ASP A 22 -64.76 -13.15 -2.93
CA ASP A 22 -64.93 -14.61 -3.14
C ASP A 22 -64.49 -15.34 -4.44
N GLY A 23 -63.73 -16.45 -4.24
CA GLY A 23 -64.21 -17.76 -4.73
C GLY A 23 -63.32 -18.63 -5.64
N SER A 24 -62.58 -19.58 -5.04
CA SER A 24 -62.30 -20.97 -5.51
C SER A 24 -61.64 -21.28 -6.89
N SER A 25 -60.59 -22.10 -6.85
CA SER A 25 -60.14 -23.00 -7.96
C SER A 25 -61.16 -24.14 -8.19
N PRO A 26 -61.21 -24.81 -9.37
CA PRO A 26 -60.17 -25.77 -9.78
C PRO A 26 -59.87 -25.87 -11.31
N ALA A 27 -58.85 -26.65 -11.68
CA ALA A 27 -58.65 -27.18 -13.04
C ALA A 27 -59.67 -28.32 -13.35
N PRO A 28 -59.91 -28.72 -14.62
CA PRO A 28 -59.03 -29.75 -15.23
C PRO A 28 -58.90 -29.80 -16.79
N ASP A 29 -57.71 -30.21 -17.23
CA ASP A 29 -57.42 -31.33 -18.18
C ASP A 29 -57.83 -31.35 -19.69
N ASN A 30 -56.98 -32.04 -20.49
CA ASN A 30 -57.05 -32.44 -21.91
C ASN A 30 -57.01 -31.34 -23.01
N GLY A 31 -56.22 -31.48 -24.08
CA GLY A 31 -55.25 -32.52 -24.46
C GLY A 31 -54.95 -32.53 -25.98
N ASN A 32 -54.28 -33.61 -26.44
CA ASN A 32 -54.16 -34.08 -27.84
C ASN A 32 -52.95 -33.63 -28.71
N THR A 33 -52.02 -34.60 -28.92
CA THR A 33 -51.29 -35.01 -30.16
C THR A 33 -51.03 -34.00 -31.31
N GLY A 34 -49.90 -34.01 -32.03
CA GLY A 34 -48.87 -35.04 -32.23
C GLY A 34 -48.64 -35.34 -33.73
N GLY A 35 -47.44 -35.81 -34.12
CA GLY A 35 -47.12 -36.23 -35.51
C GLY A 35 -45.87 -35.55 -36.10
N THR A 36 -44.73 -36.27 -36.21
CA THR A 36 -44.16 -36.83 -37.47
C THR A 36 -43.73 -35.76 -38.49
N GLY A 37 -42.44 -35.58 -38.83
CA GLY A 37 -41.54 -36.56 -39.47
C GLY A 37 -41.72 -36.49 -41.00
N GLY A 38 -40.71 -36.47 -41.88
CA GLY A 38 -39.24 -36.51 -41.77
C GLY A 38 -38.63 -36.62 -43.19
N THR A 39 -37.31 -36.76 -43.33
CA THR A 39 -36.55 -36.92 -44.62
C THR A 39 -36.58 -35.71 -45.57
N GLY A 40 -35.57 -35.47 -46.41
CA GLY A 40 -34.27 -36.14 -46.62
C GLY A 40 -33.35 -35.22 -47.45
N GLY A 41 -32.03 -35.40 -47.36
CA GLY A 41 -31.04 -34.48 -47.96
C GLY A 41 -30.60 -34.84 -49.38
N THR A 42 -29.80 -33.97 -50.01
CA THR A 42 -28.61 -34.30 -50.82
C THR A 42 -28.03 -33.05 -51.50
N GLY A 43 -26.71 -33.05 -51.76
CA GLY A 43 -26.05 -32.15 -52.73
C GLY A 43 -25.49 -30.85 -52.16
N GLY A 44 -24.19 -30.81 -51.87
CA GLY A 44 -23.46 -29.56 -51.64
C GLY A 44 -22.61 -29.15 -52.86
N THR A 45 -22.20 -27.89 -52.91
CA THR A 45 -20.89 -27.41 -53.41
C THR A 45 -20.77 -25.89 -53.26
N GLY A 46 -19.67 -25.41 -52.65
CA GLY A 46 -18.98 -24.19 -53.09
C GLY A 46 -19.28 -22.86 -52.38
N GLY A 47 -18.19 -22.21 -51.94
CA GLY A 47 -18.06 -20.74 -51.99
C GLY A 47 -18.53 -19.96 -50.76
N THR A 48 -17.69 -19.85 -49.74
CA THR A 48 -17.87 -18.92 -48.61
C THR A 48 -17.54 -17.48 -48.99
N GLY A 49 -18.43 -16.55 -48.63
CA GLY A 49 -18.14 -15.11 -48.60
C GLY A 49 -19.32 -14.26 -48.14
N GLY A 50 -19.16 -13.59 -46.99
CA GLY A 50 -19.90 -12.36 -46.65
C GLY A 50 -21.13 -12.45 -45.73
N THR A 51 -20.97 -11.80 -44.57
CA THR A 51 -21.94 -10.92 -43.86
C THR A 51 -23.19 -11.48 -43.14
N GLY A 52 -23.35 -11.03 -41.88
CA GLY A 52 -24.62 -10.84 -41.16
C GLY A 52 -25.13 -12.05 -40.36
N GLY A 53 -25.47 -11.98 -39.07
CA GLY A 53 -25.45 -10.85 -38.13
C GLY A 53 -26.83 -10.55 -37.51
N THR A 54 -26.98 -10.88 -36.22
CA THR A 54 -27.99 -10.33 -35.28
C THR A 54 -27.36 -10.41 -33.88
N GLY A 55 -27.05 -9.34 -33.15
CA GLY A 55 -27.39 -7.94 -33.36
C GLY A 55 -28.50 -7.49 -32.39
N GLY A 56 -28.19 -7.46 -31.09
CA GLY A 56 -28.95 -6.70 -30.10
C GLY A 56 -28.31 -5.33 -29.94
N THR A 57 -29.04 -4.26 -30.25
CA THR A 57 -28.50 -2.90 -30.30
C THR A 57 -28.90 -2.05 -29.11
N GLY A 58 -27.93 -1.34 -28.51
CA GLY A 58 -28.12 0.06 -28.13
C GLY A 58 -28.02 0.38 -26.63
N GLY A 59 -26.88 0.94 -26.24
CA GLY A 59 -26.67 1.57 -24.93
C GLY A 59 -25.31 2.24 -24.83
N SER A 60 -25.15 3.47 -25.35
CA SER A 60 -23.96 4.25 -25.05
C SER A 60 -24.03 4.71 -23.59
N GLY A 61 -23.10 4.24 -22.76
CA GLY A 61 -23.14 4.38 -21.31
C GLY A 61 -23.40 3.02 -20.65
N SER A 62 -22.39 2.16 -20.64
CA SER A 62 -22.34 1.05 -19.68
C SER A 62 -22.16 1.63 -18.29
N SER A 63 -23.07 1.32 -17.37
CA SER A 63 -22.80 1.48 -15.95
C SER A 63 -21.60 0.60 -15.59
N ASP A 64 -20.59 1.17 -14.94
CA ASP A 64 -19.43 0.41 -14.44
C ASP A 64 -19.79 -0.53 -13.27
N SER A 65 -21.05 -0.49 -12.80
CA SER A 65 -21.63 -1.40 -11.81
C SER A 65 -21.54 -2.87 -12.25
N PRO A 66 -21.24 -3.82 -11.33
CA PRO A 66 -21.11 -5.22 -11.69
C PRO A 66 -22.47 -5.84 -11.98
N THR A 67 -22.49 -6.81 -12.88
CA THR A 67 -23.59 -7.77 -12.96
C THR A 67 -23.36 -8.88 -11.93
N LEU A 68 -24.36 -9.12 -11.08
CA LEU A 68 -24.26 -10.12 -10.02
C LEU A 68 -24.93 -11.43 -10.44
N THR A 69 -24.20 -12.52 -10.23
CA THR A 69 -24.70 -13.90 -10.29
C THR A 69 -24.61 -14.53 -8.89
N GLN A 70 -25.29 -15.65 -8.63
CA GLN A 70 -25.29 -16.30 -7.31
C GLN A 70 -25.23 -17.82 -7.42
N GLY A 71 -24.33 -18.43 -6.65
CA GLY A 71 -24.14 -19.88 -6.58
C GLY A 71 -23.44 -20.50 -7.80
N LEU A 72 -23.50 -21.83 -7.86
CA LEU A 72 -22.77 -22.63 -8.86
C LEU A 72 -23.28 -22.43 -10.30
N ALA A 73 -22.34 -22.28 -11.23
CA ALA A 73 -22.54 -22.26 -12.66
C ALA A 73 -22.89 -23.65 -13.24
N SER A 74 -23.44 -23.66 -14.46
CA SER A 74 -23.55 -24.88 -15.25
C SER A 74 -22.23 -25.19 -15.97
N VAL A 75 -21.77 -26.44 -15.93
CA VAL A 75 -20.56 -26.89 -16.66
C VAL A 75 -20.84 -26.98 -18.16
N GLU A 76 -20.05 -26.30 -18.99
CA GLU A 76 -20.11 -26.40 -20.46
C GLU A 76 -18.95 -27.25 -21.01
N GLN A 77 -17.74 -27.06 -20.49
CA GLN A 77 -16.54 -27.84 -20.82
C GLN A 77 -16.01 -28.50 -19.55
N ALA A 78 -16.07 -29.83 -19.47
CA ALA A 78 -15.78 -30.56 -18.23
C ALA A 78 -14.30 -30.52 -17.79
N ASN A 79 -13.36 -30.42 -18.72
CA ASN A 79 -11.94 -30.14 -18.46
C ASN A 79 -11.26 -29.70 -19.78
N LEU A 80 -10.52 -28.60 -19.78
CA LEU A 80 -9.67 -28.17 -20.90
C LEU A 80 -8.37 -28.96 -20.99
N PHE A 81 -7.81 -29.38 -19.85
CA PHE A 81 -6.49 -30.00 -19.74
C PHE A 81 -6.54 -31.33 -18.96
N PRO A 82 -6.86 -32.46 -19.65
CA PRO A 82 -7.03 -33.77 -19.00
C PRO A 82 -5.77 -34.37 -18.36
N ALA A 83 -4.60 -33.77 -18.55
CA ALA A 83 -3.36 -34.18 -17.90
C ALA A 83 -3.16 -33.53 -16.52
N GLY A 84 -3.89 -32.43 -16.23
CA GLY A 84 -3.80 -31.66 -14.99
C GLY A 84 -4.11 -32.46 -13.73
N SER A 85 -3.51 -32.08 -12.61
CA SER A 85 -3.84 -32.63 -11.29
C SER A 85 -5.21 -32.14 -10.78
N ARG A 86 -5.63 -30.94 -11.19
CA ARG A 86 -6.98 -30.38 -10.99
C ARG A 86 -7.75 -30.21 -12.29
N VAL A 87 -9.05 -29.95 -12.17
CA VAL A 87 -9.98 -29.92 -13.31
C VAL A 87 -10.15 -28.49 -13.82
N ALA A 88 -9.51 -28.16 -14.93
CA ALA A 88 -9.66 -26.88 -15.61
C ALA A 88 -10.98 -26.83 -16.40
N ALA A 89 -12.11 -26.77 -15.72
CA ALA A 89 -13.43 -26.70 -16.36
C ALA A 89 -13.76 -25.27 -16.86
N LEU A 90 -14.70 -25.15 -17.79
CA LEU A 90 -15.40 -23.90 -18.10
C LEU A 90 -16.90 -24.08 -17.89
N GLY A 91 -17.56 -23.05 -17.38
CA GLY A 91 -18.98 -23.03 -17.14
C GLY A 91 -19.67 -21.76 -17.61
N ARG A 92 -20.97 -21.71 -17.36
CA ARG A 92 -21.83 -20.54 -17.59
C ARG A 92 -22.69 -20.27 -16.37
N SER A 93 -22.54 -19.07 -15.82
CA SER A 93 -23.44 -18.48 -14.83
C SER A 93 -24.50 -17.64 -15.53
N PHE A 94 -25.64 -17.45 -14.88
CA PHE A 94 -26.75 -16.63 -15.38
C PHE A 94 -27.14 -15.59 -14.33
N ASP A 95 -27.39 -14.37 -14.77
CA ASP A 95 -27.85 -13.27 -13.92
C ASP A 95 -29.39 -13.22 -13.81
N GLY A 96 -29.89 -12.32 -12.96
CA GLY A 96 -31.33 -12.18 -12.70
C GLY A 96 -32.16 -11.71 -13.90
N ASP A 97 -31.53 -11.10 -14.91
CA ASP A 97 -32.18 -10.59 -16.12
C ASP A 97 -32.04 -11.56 -17.32
N GLY A 98 -31.32 -12.68 -17.12
CA GLY A 98 -31.12 -13.73 -18.13
C GLY A 98 -29.92 -13.50 -19.04
N GLY A 99 -29.03 -12.57 -18.71
CA GLY A 99 -27.68 -12.52 -19.25
C GLY A 99 -26.85 -13.72 -18.78
N SER A 100 -25.71 -13.96 -19.43
CA SER A 100 -24.89 -15.14 -19.16
C SER A 100 -23.40 -14.84 -19.25
N TRP A 101 -22.65 -15.39 -18.30
CA TRP A 101 -21.24 -15.11 -18.08
C TRP A 101 -20.45 -16.42 -18.15
N LEU A 102 -19.38 -16.46 -18.95
CA LEU A 102 -18.48 -17.63 -18.98
C LEU A 102 -17.58 -17.56 -17.75
N VAL A 103 -17.35 -18.69 -17.09
CA VAL A 103 -16.58 -18.73 -15.84
C VAL A 103 -15.54 -19.87 -15.86
N PRO A 104 -14.34 -19.67 -15.29
CA PRO A 104 -13.85 -18.43 -14.67
C PRO A 104 -13.63 -17.27 -15.67
N ALA A 105 -13.38 -17.55 -16.95
CA ALA A 105 -13.15 -16.52 -17.98
C ALA A 105 -13.40 -17.05 -19.41
N GLU A 106 -13.64 -16.16 -20.38
CA GLU A 106 -13.65 -16.52 -21.81
C GLU A 106 -12.24 -16.63 -22.38
N VAL A 107 -11.64 -17.82 -22.24
CA VAL A 107 -10.26 -18.09 -22.68
C VAL A 107 -10.16 -18.68 -24.10
N ARG A 108 -9.03 -18.42 -24.76
CA ARG A 108 -8.64 -18.92 -26.08
C ARG A 108 -7.76 -20.18 -26.01
N TYR A 109 -7.79 -20.95 -24.91
CA TYR A 109 -6.97 -22.17 -24.75
C TYR A 109 -7.08 -23.15 -25.94
N GLN A 110 -8.29 -23.36 -26.47
CA GLN A 110 -8.55 -24.23 -27.62
C GLN A 110 -8.32 -23.57 -28.99
N ASP A 111 -8.06 -22.27 -29.06
CA ASP A 111 -7.83 -21.54 -30.30
C ASP A 111 -6.45 -21.85 -30.89
N SER A 112 -6.41 -22.63 -31.97
CA SER A 112 -5.17 -23.01 -32.66
C SER A 112 -4.45 -21.84 -33.36
N THR A 113 -5.03 -20.64 -33.38
CA THR A 113 -4.37 -19.43 -33.92
C THR A 113 -3.50 -18.71 -32.89
N VAL A 114 -3.68 -18.97 -31.60
CA VAL A 114 -2.81 -18.47 -30.52
C VAL A 114 -1.78 -19.56 -30.17
N PRO A 115 -0.47 -19.29 -30.29
CA PRO A 115 0.58 -20.24 -29.90
C PRO A 115 0.49 -20.61 -28.41
N MET A 116 0.87 -21.84 -28.07
CA MET A 116 1.22 -22.15 -26.67
C MET A 116 2.59 -21.55 -26.35
N ALA A 117 2.75 -21.00 -25.16
CA ALA A 117 4.04 -20.54 -24.66
C ALA A 117 5.03 -21.71 -24.57
N SER A 118 6.32 -21.44 -24.78
CA SER A 118 7.37 -22.45 -24.56
C SER A 118 7.68 -22.57 -23.07
N ASP A 119 8.25 -23.69 -22.64
CA ASP A 119 8.43 -24.00 -21.22
C ASP A 119 9.82 -23.58 -20.69
N LEU A 120 9.85 -22.92 -19.53
CA LEU A 120 10.99 -22.94 -18.60
C LEU A 120 10.88 -24.18 -17.69
N TYR A 121 9.69 -24.39 -17.14
CA TYR A 121 9.35 -25.54 -16.31
C TYR A 121 7.94 -26.00 -16.63
N ASN A 122 7.78 -27.24 -17.08
CA ASN A 122 6.50 -27.89 -17.27
C ASN A 122 6.60 -29.37 -16.91
N ALA A 123 5.96 -29.77 -15.81
CA ALA A 123 6.00 -31.14 -15.29
C ALA A 123 5.33 -32.17 -16.21
N TYR A 124 4.47 -31.73 -17.14
CA TYR A 124 3.72 -32.59 -18.05
C TYR A 124 4.49 -32.94 -19.33
N VAL A 125 5.59 -32.23 -19.64
CA VAL A 125 6.39 -32.45 -20.85
C VAL A 125 7.78 -32.97 -20.48
N SER A 126 8.08 -34.22 -20.88
CA SER A 126 9.31 -34.89 -20.50
C SER A 126 10.55 -34.17 -21.02
N GLY A 127 11.37 -33.65 -20.11
CA GLY A 127 12.60 -32.91 -20.41
C GLY A 127 12.46 -31.39 -20.35
N HIS A 128 11.26 -30.86 -20.11
CA HIS A 128 10.98 -29.42 -20.08
C HIS A 128 11.00 -28.84 -18.65
N SER A 129 11.84 -29.40 -17.78
CA SER A 129 12.15 -28.85 -16.45
C SER A 129 13.61 -28.39 -16.47
N TYR A 130 13.85 -27.23 -17.08
CA TYR A 130 15.21 -26.77 -17.36
C TYR A 130 15.89 -26.23 -16.09
N ALA A 131 17.17 -26.50 -15.91
CA ALA A 131 17.90 -26.11 -14.69
C ALA A 131 18.27 -24.61 -14.61
N ASN A 132 17.91 -23.82 -15.63
CA ASN A 132 18.01 -22.36 -15.70
C ASN A 132 17.47 -21.87 -17.06
N SER A 133 17.22 -20.57 -17.14
CA SER A 133 16.75 -19.86 -18.33
C SER A 133 17.62 -20.07 -19.58
N ALA A 134 18.95 -20.08 -19.45
CA ALA A 134 19.86 -20.28 -20.57
C ALA A 134 19.75 -21.69 -21.18
N ALA A 135 19.51 -22.72 -20.37
CA ALA A 135 19.27 -24.09 -20.85
C ALA A 135 17.94 -24.22 -21.60
N ALA A 136 16.88 -23.54 -21.13
CA ALA A 136 15.59 -23.49 -21.82
C ALA A 136 15.72 -22.79 -23.20
N ILE A 137 16.32 -21.60 -23.24
CA ILE A 137 16.56 -20.85 -24.49
C ILE A 137 17.37 -21.68 -25.50
N ALA A 138 18.37 -22.43 -25.04
CA ALA A 138 19.21 -23.26 -25.89
C ALA A 138 18.52 -24.51 -26.46
N ALA A 139 17.36 -24.90 -25.91
CA ALA A 139 16.54 -25.99 -26.43
C ALA A 139 15.60 -25.56 -27.58
N LEU A 140 15.36 -24.25 -27.73
CA LEU A 140 14.45 -23.70 -28.74
C LEU A 140 15.17 -23.45 -30.07
N ASP A 141 14.58 -23.91 -31.18
CA ASP A 141 15.14 -23.78 -32.53
C ASP A 141 14.76 -22.47 -33.25
N GLY A 142 13.87 -21.67 -32.66
CA GLY A 142 13.37 -20.41 -33.22
C GLY A 142 11.99 -20.52 -33.91
N SER A 143 11.40 -21.72 -33.99
CA SER A 143 10.03 -21.92 -34.52
C SER A 143 8.93 -21.35 -33.62
N ASP A 144 9.26 -21.05 -32.37
CA ASP A 144 8.44 -20.40 -31.35
C ASP A 144 8.39 -18.87 -31.47
N ILE A 145 9.23 -18.25 -32.31
CA ILE A 145 9.31 -16.78 -32.43
C ILE A 145 8.11 -16.25 -33.24
N VAL A 146 7.26 -15.47 -32.60
CA VAL A 146 6.15 -14.77 -33.27
C VAL A 146 6.64 -13.47 -33.93
N GLU A 147 6.52 -13.38 -35.25
CA GLU A 147 7.00 -12.23 -36.03
C GLU A 147 5.91 -11.15 -36.13
N LEU A 148 6.08 -10.02 -35.42
CA LEU A 148 5.18 -8.86 -35.46
C LEU A 148 5.74 -7.74 -36.37
N ASP A 149 6.97 -7.32 -36.11
CA ASP A 149 7.73 -6.37 -36.93
C ASP A 149 8.94 -7.06 -37.55
N ALA A 150 8.96 -7.24 -38.88
CA ALA A 150 10.06 -7.94 -39.56
C ALA A 150 11.45 -7.24 -39.42
N ASP A 151 11.46 -5.94 -39.13
CA ASP A 151 12.63 -5.10 -38.84
C ASP A 151 12.78 -4.77 -37.34
N GLY A 152 11.99 -5.43 -36.47
CA GLY A 152 12.16 -5.41 -35.03
C GLY A 152 13.26 -6.37 -34.52
N GLU A 153 13.46 -6.36 -33.21
CA GLU A 153 14.37 -7.29 -32.52
C GLU A 153 13.62 -8.39 -31.78
N VAL A 154 14.31 -9.50 -31.47
CA VAL A 154 13.71 -10.61 -30.74
C VAL A 154 13.73 -10.30 -29.24
N ILE A 155 12.54 -10.19 -28.66
CA ILE A 155 12.33 -10.09 -27.23
C ILE A 155 12.08 -11.48 -26.66
N SER A 156 12.58 -11.74 -25.46
CA SER A 156 12.21 -12.91 -24.65
C SER A 156 11.49 -12.45 -23.38
N ALA A 157 10.20 -12.77 -23.29
CA ALA A 157 9.41 -12.62 -22.07
C ALA A 157 9.50 -13.93 -21.27
N PHE A 158 9.84 -13.84 -19.99
CA PHE A 158 9.81 -14.93 -19.02
C PHE A 158 8.64 -14.69 -18.09
N ILE A 159 7.78 -15.68 -17.88
CA ILE A 159 6.50 -15.52 -17.18
C ILE A 159 6.31 -16.68 -16.20
N PHE A 160 5.86 -16.36 -14.99
CA PHE A 160 5.19 -17.29 -14.09
C PHE A 160 3.83 -16.67 -13.75
N ALA A 161 2.77 -17.43 -13.95
CA ALA A 161 1.42 -17.07 -13.50
C ALA A 161 1.00 -18.11 -12.46
N ASP A 162 0.32 -17.64 -11.41
CA ASP A 162 -0.56 -18.52 -10.67
C ASP A 162 -1.77 -18.78 -11.57
N ASN A 163 -1.95 -20.04 -11.98
CA ASN A 163 -2.93 -20.52 -12.97
C ASN A 163 -2.65 -20.13 -14.44
N TYR A 164 -3.45 -19.27 -15.08
CA TYR A 164 -3.46 -19.11 -16.56
C TYR A 164 -3.21 -17.69 -17.05
N PHE A 165 -2.50 -17.56 -18.18
CA PHE A 165 -2.33 -16.29 -18.89
C PHE A 165 -2.52 -16.39 -20.41
N GLU A 166 -2.93 -15.29 -21.03
CA GLU A 166 -2.77 -15.01 -22.46
C GLU A 166 -2.00 -13.72 -22.66
N LEU A 167 -0.95 -13.76 -23.49
CA LEU A 167 -0.07 -12.63 -23.76
C LEU A 167 -0.36 -12.01 -25.13
N TYR A 168 -0.60 -10.70 -25.11
CA TYR A 168 -0.80 -9.86 -26.28
C TYR A 168 0.31 -8.81 -26.37
N VAL A 169 0.80 -8.56 -27.58
CA VAL A 169 1.79 -7.52 -27.90
C VAL A 169 1.24 -6.65 -29.02
N ASN A 170 1.08 -5.35 -28.78
CA ASN A 170 0.42 -4.40 -29.69
C ASN A 170 -0.94 -4.91 -30.23
N GLY A 171 -1.76 -5.54 -29.37
CA GLY A 171 -3.04 -6.16 -29.74
C GLY A 171 -2.98 -7.53 -30.40
N VAL A 172 -1.79 -8.05 -30.72
CA VAL A 172 -1.62 -9.38 -31.33
C VAL A 172 -1.38 -10.42 -30.24
N ALA A 173 -2.21 -11.45 -30.16
CA ALA A 173 -1.98 -12.59 -29.27
C ALA A 173 -0.72 -13.35 -29.70
N VAL A 174 0.33 -13.34 -28.88
CA VAL A 174 1.61 -13.99 -29.16
C VAL A 174 1.76 -15.34 -28.46
N ALA A 175 1.13 -15.53 -27.30
CA ALA A 175 1.14 -16.80 -26.59
C ALA A 175 -0.01 -16.92 -25.59
N LYS A 176 -0.21 -18.15 -25.10
CA LYS A 176 -1.03 -18.47 -23.92
C LYS A 176 -0.40 -19.62 -23.15
N ASP A 177 -0.79 -19.76 -21.89
CA ASP A 177 -0.24 -20.78 -21.01
C ASP A 177 -0.61 -22.22 -21.46
N PRO A 178 0.34 -23.18 -21.51
CA PRO A 178 0.04 -24.58 -21.81
C PRO A 178 -0.77 -25.32 -20.72
N VAL A 179 -0.78 -24.86 -19.46
CA VAL A 179 -1.40 -25.52 -18.29
C VAL A 179 -2.37 -24.56 -17.60
N PRO A 180 -3.70 -24.72 -17.75
CA PRO A 180 -4.65 -23.71 -17.24
C PRO A 180 -4.85 -23.62 -15.72
N PHE A 181 -4.39 -24.59 -14.93
CA PHE A 181 -4.69 -24.63 -13.49
C PHE A 181 -3.46 -25.10 -12.70
N THR A 182 -3.19 -26.42 -12.67
CA THR A 182 -2.11 -27.01 -11.86
C THR A 182 -1.57 -28.31 -12.48
N GLU A 183 -0.38 -28.78 -12.12
CA GLU A 183 0.69 -28.12 -11.37
C GLU A 183 1.24 -26.89 -12.08
N PHE A 184 1.72 -25.91 -11.30
CA PHE A 184 2.32 -24.68 -11.82
C PHE A 184 3.52 -24.91 -12.74
N ASN A 185 3.58 -24.06 -13.75
CA ASN A 185 4.61 -23.97 -14.79
C ASN A 185 5.21 -22.57 -14.83
N SER A 186 6.28 -22.43 -15.59
CA SER A 186 6.82 -21.14 -15.99
C SER A 186 7.27 -21.22 -17.42
N ASN A 187 7.25 -20.08 -18.11
CA ASN A 187 7.26 -20.03 -19.56
C ASN A 187 8.24 -19.01 -20.10
N ILE A 188 8.63 -19.25 -21.35
CA ILE A 188 9.30 -18.30 -22.21
C ILE A 188 8.44 -18.07 -23.46
N VAL A 189 8.22 -16.80 -23.78
CA VAL A 189 7.58 -16.37 -25.03
C VAL A 189 8.57 -15.50 -25.79
N ARG A 190 8.78 -15.80 -27.08
CA ARG A 190 9.67 -15.01 -27.92
C ARG A 190 8.91 -14.41 -29.10
N PHE A 191 9.16 -13.15 -29.38
CA PHE A 191 8.51 -12.41 -30.46
C PHE A 191 9.45 -11.36 -31.04
N ARG A 192 9.29 -11.03 -32.32
CA ARG A 192 10.01 -9.95 -32.97
C ARG A 192 9.14 -8.70 -33.06
N VAL A 193 9.56 -7.62 -32.41
CA VAL A 193 8.80 -6.36 -32.34
C VAL A 193 9.74 -5.16 -32.31
N LYS A 194 9.24 -3.97 -32.63
CA LYS A 194 9.92 -2.70 -32.35
C LYS A 194 9.70 -2.26 -30.91
N GLN A 195 10.72 -1.67 -30.29
CA GLN A 195 10.58 -0.94 -29.03
C GLN A 195 10.22 0.54 -29.30
N PRO A 196 9.40 1.18 -28.43
CA PRO A 196 8.59 0.57 -27.39
C PRO A 196 7.39 -0.20 -27.97
N PHE A 197 6.86 -1.15 -27.20
CA PHE A 197 5.65 -1.91 -27.54
C PHE A 197 4.72 -2.05 -26.33
N THR A 198 3.42 -2.08 -26.57
CA THR A 198 2.43 -2.38 -25.52
C THR A 198 2.39 -3.88 -25.27
N VAL A 199 2.47 -4.27 -24.00
CA VAL A 199 2.11 -5.60 -23.51
C VAL A 199 0.74 -5.51 -22.83
N ALA A 200 -0.13 -6.45 -23.14
CA ALA A 200 -1.39 -6.66 -22.45
C ALA A 200 -1.53 -8.15 -22.13
N MET A 201 -2.02 -8.51 -20.94
CA MET A 201 -2.24 -9.90 -20.55
C MET A 201 -3.63 -10.09 -19.95
N HIS A 202 -4.27 -11.20 -20.33
CA HIS A 202 -5.49 -11.71 -19.74
C HIS A 202 -5.08 -12.80 -18.76
N LEU A 203 -5.39 -12.60 -17.48
CA LEU A 203 -4.99 -13.46 -16.38
C LEU A 203 -6.23 -14.08 -15.75
N VAL A 204 -6.15 -15.37 -15.41
CA VAL A 204 -7.26 -16.14 -14.86
C VAL A 204 -6.75 -16.99 -13.71
N ASP A 205 -7.22 -16.71 -12.50
CA ASP A 205 -7.18 -17.67 -11.39
C ASP A 205 -8.33 -18.67 -11.58
N TRP A 206 -8.06 -19.96 -11.43
CA TRP A 206 -8.96 -21.02 -11.86
C TRP A 206 -9.73 -21.63 -10.70
N GLU A 207 -11.03 -21.85 -10.91
CA GLU A 207 -11.93 -22.38 -9.89
C GLU A 207 -12.31 -23.85 -10.18
N GLU A 208 -12.48 -24.66 -9.12
CA GLU A 208 -13.07 -26.01 -9.24
C GLU A 208 -14.61 -25.96 -9.12
N ASN A 209 -15.12 -25.04 -8.30
CA ASN A 209 -16.54 -24.81 -8.07
C ASN A 209 -17.04 -23.67 -8.96
N LEU A 210 -17.23 -23.95 -10.25
CA LEU A 210 -17.54 -22.94 -11.27
C LEU A 210 -18.60 -21.91 -10.85
N GLY A 211 -18.35 -20.63 -11.13
CA GLY A 211 -19.21 -19.49 -10.82
C GLY A 211 -19.02 -18.91 -9.42
N THR A 212 -18.03 -19.36 -8.65
CA THR A 212 -17.90 -19.03 -7.23
C THR A 212 -16.50 -18.60 -6.79
N GLY A 213 -15.49 -18.70 -7.64
CA GLY A 213 -14.10 -18.40 -7.32
C GLY A 213 -13.53 -19.27 -6.21
N THR A 214 -13.98 -20.53 -6.11
CA THR A 214 -13.53 -21.45 -5.04
C THR A 214 -13.11 -22.82 -5.53
N GLU A 215 -12.30 -23.46 -4.70
CA GLU A 215 -11.60 -24.69 -4.96
C GLU A 215 -11.43 -25.56 -3.68
N ASN A 216 -11.03 -26.81 -3.84
CA ASN A 216 -10.86 -27.75 -2.74
C ASN A 216 -9.42 -27.73 -2.19
N ASN A 217 -9.16 -26.85 -1.23
CA ASN A 217 -7.83 -26.57 -0.70
C ASN A 217 -7.87 -26.15 0.78
N GLN A 218 -6.73 -26.18 1.48
CA GLN A 218 -6.57 -25.83 2.89
C GLN A 218 -7.56 -26.51 3.88
N GLY A 219 -8.12 -27.67 3.49
CA GLY A 219 -9.11 -28.40 4.29
C GLY A 219 -10.56 -27.92 4.13
N SER A 220 -10.83 -26.98 3.22
CA SER A 220 -12.17 -26.57 2.79
C SER A 220 -12.45 -27.02 1.35
N SER A 221 -13.68 -27.43 1.06
CA SER A 221 -14.13 -27.67 -0.32
C SER A 221 -14.43 -26.38 -1.09
N PHE A 222 -14.43 -25.23 -0.39
CA PHE A 222 -14.82 -23.91 -0.88
C PHE A 222 -13.76 -22.86 -0.49
N HIS A 223 -12.48 -23.20 -0.61
CA HIS A 223 -11.40 -22.24 -0.39
C HIS A 223 -11.32 -21.28 -1.59
N PRO A 224 -11.29 -19.96 -1.41
CA PRO A 224 -10.94 -19.04 -2.48
C PRO A 224 -9.48 -19.27 -2.89
N GLY A 225 -9.20 -19.35 -4.19
CA GLY A 225 -7.82 -19.40 -4.70
C GLY A 225 -7.10 -18.08 -4.50
N ASP A 226 -5.77 -18.07 -4.67
CA ASP A 226 -5.01 -16.84 -4.80
C ASP A 226 -4.31 -16.80 -6.17
N GLY A 227 -4.54 -15.72 -6.91
CA GLY A 227 -3.94 -15.48 -8.22
C GLY A 227 -2.56 -14.81 -8.11
N GLY A 228 -2.13 -14.19 -9.20
CA GLY A 228 -0.89 -13.42 -9.28
C GLY A 228 -0.07 -13.74 -10.52
N MET A 229 0.67 -12.74 -11.04
CA MET A 229 1.57 -12.95 -12.18
C MET A 229 2.86 -12.15 -12.01
N VAL A 230 3.98 -12.75 -12.43
CA VAL A 230 5.29 -12.11 -12.50
C VAL A 230 5.90 -12.33 -13.88
N ALA A 231 6.44 -11.27 -14.48
CA ALA A 231 7.09 -11.34 -15.78
C ALA A 231 8.33 -10.46 -15.91
N LEU A 232 9.27 -10.92 -16.74
CA LEU A 232 10.53 -10.25 -17.05
C LEU A 232 10.76 -10.23 -18.56
N PHE A 233 11.07 -9.08 -19.13
CA PHE A 233 11.29 -8.90 -20.57
C PHE A 233 12.76 -8.59 -20.85
N LYS A 234 13.39 -9.37 -21.74
CA LYS A 234 14.78 -9.17 -22.16
C LYS A 234 14.91 -8.95 -23.67
N ASP A 235 15.82 -8.04 -24.05
CA ASP A 235 16.21 -7.81 -25.44
C ASP A 235 17.07 -8.96 -26.00
N ALA A 236 17.40 -8.87 -27.30
CA ALA A 236 18.24 -9.86 -27.98
C ALA A 236 19.70 -9.92 -27.46
N SER A 237 20.13 -8.95 -26.65
CA SER A 237 21.44 -8.92 -25.97
C SER A 237 21.38 -9.49 -24.54
N GLY A 238 20.18 -9.78 -24.02
CA GLY A 238 19.95 -10.26 -22.66
C GLY A 238 19.77 -9.15 -21.62
N ASN A 239 19.69 -7.88 -22.01
CA ASN A 239 19.39 -6.78 -21.09
C ASN A 239 17.92 -6.81 -20.69
N ILE A 240 17.60 -6.46 -19.44
CA ILE A 240 16.22 -6.29 -18.98
C ILE A 240 15.68 -4.97 -19.56
N ILE A 241 14.55 -5.03 -20.26
CA ILE A 241 13.87 -3.89 -20.90
C ILE A 241 12.46 -3.62 -20.35
N GLY A 242 12.04 -4.43 -19.39
CA GLY A 242 10.77 -4.32 -18.69
C GLY A 242 10.60 -5.48 -17.71
N LYS A 243 9.78 -5.28 -16.69
CA LYS A 243 9.46 -6.25 -15.64
C LYS A 243 8.09 -5.91 -15.04
N THR A 244 7.48 -6.83 -14.32
CA THR A 244 6.28 -6.53 -13.51
C THR A 244 6.63 -5.80 -12.23
N ASP A 245 5.90 -4.73 -11.97
CA ASP A 245 5.86 -3.95 -10.72
C ASP A 245 4.62 -3.03 -10.75
N SER A 246 4.44 -2.19 -9.72
CA SER A 246 3.30 -1.29 -9.57
C SER A 246 3.20 -0.15 -10.60
N SER A 247 4.04 -0.13 -11.64
CA SER A 247 3.86 0.75 -12.82
C SER A 247 2.82 0.20 -13.81
N TRP A 248 2.59 -1.11 -13.81
CA TRP A 248 1.60 -1.75 -14.68
C TRP A 248 0.19 -1.29 -14.32
N LYS A 249 -0.74 -1.34 -15.28
CA LYS A 249 -2.18 -1.27 -15.03
C LYS A 249 -2.71 -2.66 -14.70
N ALA A 250 -3.67 -2.77 -13.79
CA ALA A 250 -4.38 -4.03 -13.50
C ALA A 250 -5.84 -3.77 -13.13
N GLN A 251 -6.79 -4.46 -13.77
CA GLN A 251 -8.21 -4.28 -13.52
C GLN A 251 -8.95 -5.62 -13.48
N THR A 252 -9.74 -5.85 -12.44
CA THR A 252 -10.63 -7.02 -12.29
C THR A 252 -11.89 -6.92 -13.16
N PHE A 253 -12.30 -8.08 -13.68
CA PHE A 253 -13.50 -8.31 -14.50
C PHE A 253 -14.37 -9.48 -14.00
N TYR A 254 -13.85 -10.32 -13.10
CA TYR A 254 -14.61 -11.33 -12.38
C TYR A 254 -14.11 -11.40 -10.93
N THR A 255 -15.01 -11.18 -9.96
CA THR A 255 -14.69 -11.27 -8.52
C THR A 255 -15.63 -12.25 -7.81
N ALA A 256 -15.08 -13.26 -7.13
CA ALA A 256 -15.82 -14.27 -6.35
C ALA A 256 -14.88 -15.02 -5.36
N PRO A 257 -15.40 -15.63 -4.28
CA PRO A 257 -16.77 -15.53 -3.75
C PRO A 257 -17.02 -14.22 -3.01
N ILE A 258 -18.24 -13.69 -3.12
CA ILE A 258 -18.67 -12.50 -2.37
C ILE A 258 -19.82 -12.88 -1.43
N THR A 259 -19.59 -12.82 -0.12
CA THR A 259 -20.63 -13.10 0.89
C THR A 259 -21.50 -11.90 1.25
N ASP A 260 -21.00 -10.68 1.01
CA ASP A 260 -21.72 -9.42 1.21
C ASP A 260 -21.37 -8.49 0.05
N THR A 261 -22.34 -8.18 -0.82
CA THR A 261 -22.10 -7.36 -2.01
C THR A 261 -21.79 -5.90 -1.70
N THR A 262 -22.01 -5.44 -0.46
CA THR A 262 -21.69 -4.07 -0.03
C THR A 262 -20.20 -3.84 0.23
N CYS A 263 -19.38 -4.90 0.24
CA CYS A 263 -17.93 -4.78 0.31
C CYS A 263 -17.31 -4.24 -0.97
N LEU A 264 -17.96 -4.41 -2.13
CA LEU A 264 -17.46 -3.93 -3.41
C LEU A 264 -17.49 -2.41 -3.46
N SER A 265 -16.39 -1.78 -3.87
CA SER A 265 -16.32 -0.34 -4.10
C SER A 265 -15.93 0.00 -5.54
N GLN A 266 -16.42 1.14 -6.02
CA GLN A 266 -16.20 1.62 -7.37
C GLN A 266 -16.04 3.14 -7.40
N SER A 267 -15.00 3.62 -8.08
CA SER A 267 -14.75 5.05 -8.23
C SER A 267 -13.80 5.33 -9.40
N ALA A 268 -14.20 6.20 -10.32
CA ALA A 268 -13.33 6.75 -11.38
C ALA A 268 -12.55 5.69 -12.20
N GLY A 269 -13.15 4.52 -12.47
CA GLY A 269 -12.53 3.42 -13.22
C GLY A 269 -11.93 2.30 -12.36
N LEU A 270 -11.71 2.54 -11.07
CA LEU A 270 -11.37 1.49 -10.10
C LEU A 270 -12.59 0.62 -9.81
N ARG A 271 -12.41 -0.70 -9.85
CA ARG A 271 -13.29 -1.69 -9.23
C ARG A 271 -12.47 -2.42 -8.17
N ALA A 272 -12.90 -2.36 -6.92
CA ALA A 272 -12.13 -2.87 -5.80
C ALA A 272 -12.95 -3.82 -4.92
N SER A 273 -12.26 -4.85 -4.45
CA SER A 273 -12.77 -5.98 -3.66
C SER A 273 -11.89 -6.25 -2.43
N ASN A 274 -10.93 -5.38 -2.13
CA ASN A 274 -9.98 -5.49 -1.01
C ASN A 274 -10.66 -5.44 0.38
N SER A 275 -11.86 -4.87 0.47
CA SER A 275 -12.74 -4.85 1.64
C SER A 275 -13.63 -6.09 1.79
N CYS A 276 -13.60 -7.01 0.82
CA CYS A 276 -14.41 -8.23 0.83
C CYS A 276 -13.75 -9.35 1.64
N ALA A 277 -14.56 -10.16 2.32
CA ALA A 277 -14.07 -11.25 3.15
C ALA A 277 -13.45 -12.38 2.30
N THR A 278 -12.17 -12.65 2.54
CA THR A 278 -11.37 -13.68 1.84
C THR A 278 -11.45 -15.08 2.48
N THR A 279 -12.25 -15.24 3.54
CA THR A 279 -12.43 -16.53 4.22
C THR A 279 -13.38 -17.44 3.45
N ALA A 280 -13.09 -18.75 3.43
CA ALA A 280 -13.93 -19.76 2.80
C ALA A 280 -15.42 -19.66 3.22
N PRO A 281 -16.37 -19.49 2.27
CA PRO A 281 -17.79 -19.44 2.55
C PRO A 281 -18.32 -20.76 3.12
N SER A 282 -19.33 -20.66 4.00
CA SER A 282 -19.98 -21.82 4.63
C SER A 282 -21.15 -22.38 3.82
N ASP A 283 -21.74 -21.60 2.91
CA ASP A 283 -22.80 -22.03 2.00
C ASP A 283 -22.54 -21.49 0.59
N ILE A 284 -22.03 -22.35 -0.29
CA ILE A 284 -21.71 -22.01 -1.67
C ILE A 284 -22.94 -21.72 -2.55
N ALA A 285 -24.15 -22.07 -2.11
CA ALA A 285 -25.37 -21.69 -2.84
C ALA A 285 -25.76 -20.21 -2.60
N SER A 286 -25.17 -19.57 -1.58
CA SER A 286 -25.48 -18.20 -1.16
C SER A 286 -24.49 -17.15 -1.65
N VAL A 287 -23.29 -17.54 -2.11
CA VAL A 287 -22.24 -16.60 -2.53
C VAL A 287 -22.58 -15.92 -3.84
N TYR A 288 -22.24 -14.64 -3.93
CA TYR A 288 -22.33 -13.85 -5.13
C TYR A 288 -21.02 -13.88 -5.92
N ALA A 289 -21.15 -13.62 -7.20
CA ALA A 289 -20.07 -13.47 -8.17
C ALA A 289 -20.34 -12.19 -8.97
N ALA A 290 -19.39 -11.26 -8.97
CA ALA A 290 -19.49 -9.97 -9.64
C ALA A 290 -18.73 -10.01 -10.98
N HIS A 291 -19.42 -9.61 -12.05
CA HIS A 291 -18.92 -9.69 -13.41
C HIS A 291 -18.95 -8.32 -14.10
N TRP A 292 -17.96 -8.08 -14.95
CA TRP A 292 -17.88 -6.93 -15.84
C TRP A 292 -17.48 -7.39 -17.24
N ALA A 293 -18.07 -6.79 -18.28
CA ALA A 293 -17.68 -7.11 -19.64
C ALA A 293 -16.25 -6.63 -19.94
N LEU A 294 -15.41 -7.50 -20.52
CA LEU A 294 -14.10 -7.12 -21.07
C LEU A 294 -14.28 -6.02 -22.14
N PRO A 295 -13.48 -4.95 -22.17
CA PRO A 295 -13.65 -3.88 -23.15
C PRO A 295 -13.26 -4.35 -24.56
N GLU A 296 -13.95 -3.89 -25.59
CA GLU A 296 -13.53 -4.19 -26.96
C GLU A 296 -12.12 -3.62 -27.22
N ASN A 297 -11.27 -4.43 -27.85
CA ASN A 297 -9.88 -4.08 -28.17
C ASN A 297 -8.98 -3.73 -26.96
N TRP A 298 -9.31 -4.20 -25.74
CA TRP A 298 -8.53 -3.97 -24.51
C TRP A 298 -7.03 -4.30 -24.62
N ALA A 299 -6.62 -5.16 -25.55
CA ALA A 299 -5.23 -5.54 -25.77
C ALA A 299 -4.47 -4.63 -26.75
N ALA A 300 -5.14 -3.72 -27.46
CA ALA A 300 -4.54 -2.89 -28.51
C ALA A 300 -3.55 -1.85 -27.95
N SER A 301 -2.59 -1.44 -28.77
CA SER A 301 -1.58 -0.43 -28.39
C SER A 301 -2.14 0.98 -28.21
N ASP A 302 -3.29 1.27 -28.83
CA ASP A 302 -4.02 2.54 -28.76
C ASP A 302 -5.26 2.50 -27.85
N PHE A 303 -5.44 1.41 -27.09
CA PHE A 303 -6.47 1.34 -26.05
C PHE A 303 -6.14 2.27 -24.88
N ASP A 304 -7.12 3.09 -24.49
CA ASP A 304 -7.03 4.03 -23.37
C ASP A 304 -7.29 3.33 -22.04
N ASP A 305 -6.22 3.07 -21.29
CA ASP A 305 -6.20 2.50 -19.94
C ASP A 305 -5.94 3.56 -18.86
N SER A 306 -6.07 4.86 -19.17
CA SER A 306 -5.79 5.96 -18.24
C SER A 306 -6.64 5.92 -16.96
N LEU A 307 -7.88 5.38 -17.06
CA LEU A 307 -8.80 5.17 -15.94
C LEU A 307 -8.55 3.85 -15.18
N TRP A 308 -7.70 2.95 -15.67
CA TRP A 308 -7.36 1.73 -14.92
C TRP A 308 -6.41 2.08 -13.78
N PRO A 309 -6.60 1.48 -12.60
CA PRO A 309 -5.68 1.66 -11.49
C PRO A 309 -4.34 0.98 -11.81
N ASN A 310 -3.30 1.43 -11.13
CA ASN A 310 -2.03 0.74 -11.15
C ASN A 310 -2.16 -0.61 -10.43
N ALA A 311 -1.32 -1.56 -10.82
CA ALA A 311 -1.29 -2.90 -10.26
C ALA A 311 -0.80 -2.89 -8.81
N TYR A 312 -1.40 -3.77 -8.01
CA TYR A 312 -0.95 -4.01 -6.64
C TYR A 312 0.20 -5.02 -6.67
N SER A 313 1.31 -4.68 -6.01
CA SER A 313 2.45 -5.58 -5.87
C SER A 313 2.28 -6.47 -4.64
N TYR A 314 2.50 -7.78 -4.80
CA TYR A 314 2.41 -8.78 -3.75
C TYR A 314 3.77 -9.44 -3.50
N SER A 315 4.01 -9.92 -2.28
CA SER A 315 5.26 -10.58 -1.93
C SER A 315 5.23 -12.07 -2.29
N ASN A 316 6.39 -12.67 -2.53
CA ASN A 316 6.54 -14.11 -2.80
C ASN A 316 5.91 -14.98 -1.69
N THR A 317 6.00 -14.51 -0.43
CA THR A 317 5.36 -15.11 0.74
C THR A 317 3.82 -15.02 0.68
N THR A 318 3.28 -13.92 0.14
CA THR A 318 1.83 -13.69 0.02
C THR A 318 1.21 -14.60 -1.02
N VAL A 319 1.88 -14.79 -2.17
CA VAL A 319 1.48 -15.70 -3.27
C VAL A 319 1.91 -17.17 -3.01
N GLY A 320 2.59 -17.43 -1.87
CA GLY A 320 2.98 -18.78 -1.45
C GLY A 320 3.87 -19.54 -2.45
N VAL A 321 4.76 -18.86 -3.19
CA VAL A 321 5.54 -19.48 -4.29
C VAL A 321 6.81 -20.21 -3.87
N ASP A 322 7.23 -20.09 -2.61
CA ASP A 322 8.48 -20.67 -2.05
C ASP A 322 8.60 -22.20 -2.16
N ASN A 323 7.49 -22.90 -2.44
CA ASN A 323 7.47 -24.36 -2.63
C ASN A 323 7.20 -24.79 -4.09
N LYS A 324 7.11 -23.85 -5.04
CA LYS A 324 6.80 -24.12 -6.45
C LYS A 324 8.11 -24.24 -7.26
N PRO A 325 8.47 -25.41 -7.81
CA PRO A 325 9.70 -25.55 -8.60
C PRO A 325 9.75 -24.67 -9.86
N ALA A 326 8.58 -24.40 -10.45
CA ALA A 326 8.42 -23.51 -11.60
C ALA A 326 8.87 -22.06 -11.33
N TYR A 327 8.77 -21.60 -10.08
CA TYR A 327 9.27 -20.29 -9.65
C TYR A 327 10.69 -20.42 -9.07
N THR A 328 10.86 -21.27 -8.07
CA THR A 328 12.10 -21.37 -7.25
C THR A 328 13.35 -21.83 -8.00
N GLN A 329 13.22 -22.46 -9.17
CA GLN A 329 14.37 -22.78 -10.04
C GLN A 329 14.85 -21.59 -10.89
N PHE A 330 14.11 -20.49 -10.92
CA PHE A 330 14.31 -19.31 -11.77
C PHE A 330 14.27 -18.00 -10.99
N THR A 331 14.67 -18.03 -9.71
CA THR A 331 14.84 -16.83 -8.87
C THR A 331 15.88 -15.85 -9.45
N ASP A 332 16.79 -16.31 -10.31
CA ASP A 332 17.68 -15.44 -11.09
C ASP A 332 16.93 -14.53 -12.11
N LEU A 333 15.70 -14.92 -12.48
CA LEU A 333 14.77 -14.13 -13.28
C LEU A 333 13.74 -13.40 -12.39
N PHE A 334 13.04 -14.14 -11.52
CA PHE A 334 11.81 -13.67 -10.87
C PHE A 334 11.97 -13.15 -9.43
N ASP A 335 13.13 -13.34 -8.80
CA ASP A 335 13.42 -12.95 -7.39
C ASP A 335 14.85 -12.37 -7.29
N ASN A 336 15.24 -11.61 -8.33
CA ASN A 336 16.61 -11.18 -8.49
C ASN A 336 16.85 -9.91 -7.66
N SER A 337 17.56 -10.02 -6.53
CA SER A 337 17.77 -8.89 -5.61
C SER A 337 18.38 -7.60 -6.22
N ALA A 338 18.91 -7.64 -7.44
CA ALA A 338 19.41 -6.47 -8.17
C ALA A 338 18.45 -5.95 -9.25
N SER A 339 17.42 -6.70 -9.64
CA SER A 339 16.46 -6.36 -10.69
C SER A 339 15.15 -7.15 -10.51
N ASP A 340 14.61 -7.07 -9.31
CA ASP A 340 13.52 -7.92 -8.83
C ASP A 340 12.21 -7.66 -9.58
N ALA A 341 11.51 -8.71 -10.00
CA ALA A 341 10.24 -8.63 -10.71
C ALA A 341 9.13 -9.00 -9.74
N GLN A 342 8.21 -8.07 -9.49
CA GLN A 342 7.20 -8.25 -8.45
C GLN A 342 6.02 -9.04 -8.99
N PHE A 343 5.39 -9.85 -8.14
CA PHE A 343 4.04 -10.34 -8.42
C PHE A 343 3.07 -9.17 -8.46
N ILE A 344 2.27 -9.11 -9.52
CA ILE A 344 1.24 -8.09 -9.70
C ILE A 344 -0.14 -8.72 -9.84
N TRP A 345 -1.16 -8.01 -9.35
CA TRP A 345 -2.58 -8.32 -9.54
C TRP A 345 -3.44 -7.05 -9.43
N SER A 346 -4.77 -7.18 -9.46
CA SER A 346 -5.71 -6.14 -9.06
C SER A 346 -5.81 -6.00 -7.53
N SER A 347 -6.82 -5.30 -7.02
CA SER A 347 -6.93 -4.92 -5.60
C SER A 347 -6.98 -6.09 -4.60
N ASN A 348 -7.39 -7.28 -5.03
CA ASN A 348 -7.52 -8.45 -4.17
C ASN A 348 -6.97 -9.70 -4.86
N LEU A 349 -5.82 -10.17 -4.39
CA LEU A 349 -5.16 -11.39 -4.87
C LEU A 349 -6.04 -12.65 -4.76
N ILE A 350 -6.98 -12.68 -3.80
CA ILE A 350 -7.72 -13.89 -3.40
C ILE A 350 -9.13 -13.96 -4.00
N LEU A 351 -9.70 -12.84 -4.44
CA LEU A 351 -11.09 -12.80 -4.92
C LEU A 351 -11.23 -12.33 -6.36
N ASP A 352 -10.25 -11.64 -6.93
CA ASP A 352 -10.32 -11.19 -8.33
C ASP A 352 -9.80 -12.32 -9.23
N ASN A 353 -10.72 -13.09 -9.84
CA ASN A 353 -10.43 -14.32 -10.57
C ASN A 353 -10.13 -14.08 -12.06
N GLU A 354 -10.63 -12.98 -12.65
CA GLU A 354 -10.29 -12.57 -14.02
C GLU A 354 -9.73 -11.14 -13.99
N VAL A 355 -8.48 -10.97 -14.41
CA VAL A 355 -7.77 -9.69 -14.36
C VAL A 355 -7.11 -9.41 -15.71
N LEU A 356 -7.25 -8.18 -16.19
CA LEU A 356 -6.48 -7.67 -17.33
C LEU A 356 -5.35 -6.78 -16.82
N VAL A 357 -4.13 -7.02 -17.30
CA VAL A 357 -2.96 -6.15 -16.99
C VAL A 357 -2.33 -5.59 -18.25
N ARG A 358 -1.77 -4.37 -18.16
CA ARG A 358 -1.18 -3.64 -19.30
C ARG A 358 0.06 -2.83 -18.91
N ALA A 359 1.04 -2.75 -19.80
CA ALA A 359 2.20 -1.86 -19.69
C ALA A 359 2.81 -1.56 -21.07
N THR A 360 3.69 -0.55 -21.13
CA THR A 360 4.56 -0.33 -22.30
C THR A 360 5.98 -0.78 -21.96
N ILE A 361 6.61 -1.54 -22.87
CA ILE A 361 7.89 -2.21 -22.65
C ILE A 361 8.90 -1.78 -23.72
N GLY A 362 10.16 -1.62 -23.31
CA GLY A 362 11.24 -1.18 -24.17
C GLY A 362 11.40 0.34 -24.25
N SER A 363 12.60 0.77 -24.66
CA SER A 363 12.98 2.19 -24.74
C SER A 363 13.24 2.61 -26.18
N SER A 364 12.87 3.84 -26.52
CA SER A 364 13.05 4.41 -27.85
C SER A 364 14.51 4.82 -28.11
N GLY A 365 15.37 3.82 -28.37
CA GLY A 365 16.59 3.98 -29.16
C GLY A 365 17.72 4.87 -28.62
N THR A 366 18.67 4.24 -27.92
CA THR A 366 20.08 4.66 -27.74
C THR A 366 20.38 5.97 -26.99
N GLY A 367 20.90 5.84 -25.77
CA GLY A 367 21.95 6.77 -25.29
C GLY A 367 21.72 7.51 -23.96
N GLY A 368 21.19 6.84 -22.94
CA GLY A 368 21.10 7.41 -21.58
C GLY A 368 19.85 6.89 -20.87
N SER A 369 19.99 6.55 -19.60
CA SER A 369 18.92 6.09 -18.72
C SER A 369 17.64 6.93 -18.85
N SER A 370 16.54 6.32 -19.28
CA SER A 370 15.19 6.82 -19.02
C SER A 370 14.20 5.66 -18.88
N GLY A 371 13.61 5.49 -17.69
CA GLY A 371 12.36 4.75 -17.52
C GLY A 371 11.16 5.59 -17.98
N ASP A 372 9.95 5.30 -17.50
CA ASP A 372 8.80 6.16 -17.74
C ASP A 372 8.94 7.50 -17.00
N PHE A 373 8.33 8.56 -17.54
CA PHE A 373 8.23 9.85 -16.84
C PHE A 373 7.39 9.66 -15.58
N TYR A 374 8.02 9.80 -14.41
CA TYR A 374 7.36 9.55 -13.13
C TYR A 374 7.46 10.76 -12.20
N LEU A 375 6.49 10.89 -11.30
CA LEU A 375 6.44 11.87 -10.23
C LEU A 375 6.42 11.11 -8.90
N SER A 376 7.19 11.58 -7.93
CA SER A 376 7.34 10.97 -6.62
C SER A 376 7.50 12.04 -5.54
N SER A 377 7.29 11.67 -4.28
CA SER A 377 7.56 12.52 -3.13
C SER A 377 8.17 11.69 -2.01
N PRO A 378 9.33 12.07 -1.43
CA PRO A 378 9.87 11.38 -0.26
C PRO A 378 8.99 11.57 0.99
N ALA A 379 8.04 12.51 0.99
CA ALA A 379 7.07 12.67 2.07
C ALA A 379 5.91 11.66 2.00
N LEU A 380 5.69 11.00 0.86
CA LEU A 380 4.64 9.99 0.71
C LEU A 380 5.16 8.61 1.11
N LYS A 381 4.37 7.92 1.93
CA LYS A 381 4.56 6.50 2.25
C LYS A 381 3.86 5.62 1.20
N SER A 382 4.05 4.31 1.28
CA SER A 382 3.51 3.32 0.33
C SER A 382 2.00 3.44 0.05
N LYS A 383 1.21 3.91 1.02
CA LYS A 383 -0.25 4.12 0.90
C LYS A 383 -0.67 5.39 0.18
N LEU A 384 0.26 6.29 -0.13
CA LEU A 384 0.00 7.60 -0.74
C LEU A 384 -0.99 8.49 0.04
N ILE A 385 -1.19 8.27 1.35
CA ILE A 385 -2.02 9.17 2.18
C ILE A 385 -1.38 10.57 2.21
N LEU A 386 -2.14 11.62 1.90
CA LEU A 386 -1.65 13.01 1.92
C LEU A 386 -1.19 13.40 3.34
N PRO A 387 0.09 13.73 3.58
CA PRO A 387 0.61 14.05 4.91
C PRO A 387 -0.10 15.20 5.63
N LEU A 388 -0.26 15.11 6.96
CA LEU A 388 -0.75 16.22 7.80
C LEU A 388 0.08 17.49 7.61
N SER A 389 1.40 17.38 7.40
CA SER A 389 2.27 18.54 7.13
C SER A 389 1.89 19.32 5.86
N ALA A 390 1.12 18.72 4.95
CA ALA A 390 0.61 19.35 3.74
C ALA A 390 -0.85 19.83 3.83
N THR A 391 -1.60 19.50 4.90
CA THR A 391 -2.97 20.01 5.11
C THR A 391 -2.99 21.27 5.95
N CYS A 392 -4.16 21.91 6.07
CA CYS A 392 -4.32 23.13 6.88
C CYS A 392 -4.04 22.94 8.39
N GLU A 393 -3.93 21.69 8.87
CA GLU A 393 -3.47 21.33 10.21
C GLU A 393 -1.95 21.42 10.39
N GLY A 394 -1.19 21.35 9.29
CA GLY A 394 0.27 21.38 9.29
C GLY A 394 0.83 22.71 9.82
N ALA A 395 2.06 22.66 10.33
CA ALA A 395 2.81 23.85 10.71
C ALA A 395 2.81 24.90 9.58
N ASP A 396 2.70 26.18 9.94
CA ASP A 396 2.58 27.33 9.03
C ASP A 396 1.33 27.32 8.11
N ASN A 397 0.28 26.55 8.45
CA ASN A 397 -0.93 26.25 7.65
C ASN A 397 -0.69 25.28 6.48
N GLY A 398 0.31 24.41 6.60
CA GLY A 398 0.63 23.37 5.62
C GLY A 398 1.54 23.85 4.49
N LYS A 399 2.38 22.95 3.99
CA LYS A 399 3.35 23.22 2.91
C LYS A 399 3.17 22.25 1.75
N MET A 400 3.51 22.70 0.55
CA MET A 400 3.63 21.80 -0.61
C MET A 400 4.68 20.72 -0.29
N LEU A 401 4.34 19.47 -0.56
CA LEU A 401 5.26 18.34 -0.43
C LEU A 401 6.55 18.59 -1.24
N PRO A 402 7.71 18.08 -0.78
CA PRO A 402 8.87 17.96 -1.66
C PRO A 402 8.53 16.95 -2.78
N LEU A 403 8.92 17.26 -4.01
CA LEU A 403 8.61 16.46 -5.19
C LEU A 403 9.88 16.16 -5.97
N SER A 404 9.96 14.99 -6.57
CA SER A 404 11.00 14.66 -7.54
C SER A 404 10.43 13.89 -8.72
N TRP A 405 11.00 14.13 -9.89
CA TRP A 405 10.62 13.49 -11.14
C TRP A 405 11.85 13.24 -12.00
N ASP A 406 11.87 12.11 -12.69
CA ASP A 406 12.88 11.82 -13.68
C ASP A 406 12.26 11.28 -14.97
N ASN A 407 13.09 11.09 -16.00
CA ASN A 407 12.71 10.58 -17.32
C ASN A 407 11.69 11.45 -18.08
N ALA A 408 11.71 12.77 -17.86
CA ALA A 408 10.94 13.72 -18.65
C ALA A 408 11.16 13.50 -20.17
N PRO A 409 10.10 13.45 -21.00
CA PRO A 409 10.21 13.11 -22.42
C PRO A 409 11.18 14.01 -23.21
N GLU A 410 11.78 13.45 -24.26
CA GLU A 410 12.62 14.24 -25.17
C GLU A 410 11.82 15.40 -25.78
N GLY A 411 12.44 16.58 -25.88
CA GLY A 411 11.79 17.80 -26.35
C GLY A 411 11.07 18.60 -25.27
N THR A 412 11.09 18.17 -24.01
CA THR A 412 10.59 18.97 -22.88
C THR A 412 11.37 20.28 -22.76
N GLN A 413 10.64 21.41 -22.80
CA GLN A 413 11.19 22.78 -22.68
C GLN A 413 10.68 23.52 -21.42
N SER A 414 9.58 23.06 -20.81
CA SER A 414 9.15 23.45 -19.47
C SER A 414 8.25 22.37 -18.85
N PHE A 415 7.92 22.51 -17.56
CA PHE A 415 6.87 21.73 -16.90
C PHE A 415 5.74 22.63 -16.37
N ALA A 416 4.58 22.02 -16.15
CA ALA A 416 3.52 22.55 -15.31
C ALA A 416 3.08 21.51 -14.28
N LEU A 417 2.83 21.95 -13.04
CA LEU A 417 2.42 21.15 -11.89
C LEU A 417 1.10 21.69 -11.34
N VAL A 418 0.13 20.81 -11.13
CA VAL A 418 -1.19 21.16 -10.57
C VAL A 418 -1.56 20.21 -9.44
N MET A 419 -2.19 20.72 -8.39
CA MET A 419 -2.82 19.90 -7.34
C MET A 419 -4.29 20.26 -7.22
N TYR A 420 -5.17 19.26 -7.28
CA TYR A 420 -6.62 19.45 -7.26
C TYR A 420 -7.38 18.25 -6.67
N THR A 421 -8.67 18.42 -6.45
CA THR A 421 -9.63 17.39 -6.07
C THR A 421 -10.96 17.67 -6.78
N PHE A 422 -11.76 16.63 -7.00
CA PHE A 422 -13.15 16.75 -7.45
C PHE A 422 -14.07 16.60 -6.23
N PRO A 423 -14.73 17.67 -5.74
CA PRO A 423 -15.61 17.60 -4.57
C PRO A 423 -16.87 16.77 -4.85
N ASN A 424 -17.29 16.72 -6.11
CA ASN A 424 -18.29 15.79 -6.61
C ASN A 424 -17.56 14.68 -7.41
N PRO A 425 -17.58 13.41 -6.96
CA PRO A 425 -16.90 12.31 -7.67
C PRO A 425 -17.40 12.02 -9.09
N ALA A 426 -18.55 12.60 -9.50
CA ALA A 426 -19.06 12.51 -10.86
C ALA A 426 -18.55 13.61 -11.81
N ASP A 427 -17.78 14.59 -11.31
CA ASP A 427 -17.17 15.62 -12.15
C ASP A 427 -15.92 15.04 -12.86
N THR A 428 -15.82 15.28 -14.17
CA THR A 428 -14.74 14.79 -15.05
C THR A 428 -13.98 15.91 -15.76
N ASP A 429 -14.31 17.17 -15.45
CA ASP A 429 -13.79 18.40 -16.06
C ASP A 429 -13.29 19.32 -14.95
N PHE A 430 -12.12 19.94 -15.14
CA PHE A 430 -11.50 20.88 -14.22
C PHE A 430 -12.37 22.09 -13.84
N ALA A 431 -13.43 22.39 -14.60
CA ALA A 431 -14.47 23.35 -14.18
C ALA A 431 -15.17 22.97 -12.86
N GLY A 432 -15.23 21.68 -12.49
CA GLY A 432 -15.75 21.18 -11.22
C GLY A 432 -14.71 21.04 -10.10
N ALA A 433 -13.42 21.22 -10.40
CA ALA A 433 -12.35 20.94 -9.46
C ALA A 433 -12.14 22.06 -8.41
N HIS A 434 -11.75 21.67 -7.20
CA HIS A 434 -11.05 22.55 -6.26
C HIS A 434 -9.55 22.34 -6.42
N PHE A 435 -8.81 23.42 -6.68
CA PHE A 435 -7.38 23.40 -6.97
C PHE A 435 -6.57 24.19 -5.94
N TYR A 436 -5.52 23.56 -5.46
CA TYR A 436 -4.68 23.98 -4.33
C TYR A 436 -3.36 24.61 -4.80
N GLN A 437 -2.88 24.18 -5.96
CA GLN A 437 -1.65 24.67 -6.58
C GLN A 437 -1.79 24.65 -8.09
N ILE A 438 -1.39 25.76 -8.72
CA ILE A 438 -1.21 25.91 -10.16
C ILE A 438 0.18 26.50 -10.35
N GLN A 439 1.11 25.77 -10.95
CA GLN A 439 2.48 26.21 -11.18
C GLN A 439 2.89 25.83 -12.59
N TYR A 440 3.43 26.77 -13.36
CA TYR A 440 3.82 26.55 -14.77
C TYR A 440 5.13 27.26 -15.06
N ASP A 441 5.62 27.18 -16.30
CA ASP A 441 6.91 27.77 -16.70
C ASP A 441 8.10 27.26 -15.84
N ILE A 442 7.98 26.07 -15.25
CA ILE A 442 9.05 25.39 -14.51
C ILE A 442 10.14 25.01 -15.54
N PRO A 443 11.41 25.39 -15.38
CA PRO A 443 12.45 25.08 -16.36
C PRO A 443 12.65 23.56 -16.57
N ALA A 444 12.87 23.13 -17.82
CA ALA A 444 13.07 21.70 -18.15
C ALA A 444 14.28 21.02 -17.45
N ALA A 445 15.24 21.81 -16.95
CA ALA A 445 16.37 21.30 -16.17
C ALA A 445 16.02 20.99 -14.71
N THR A 446 14.84 21.41 -14.23
CA THR A 446 14.33 21.09 -12.89
C THR A 446 13.94 19.60 -12.84
N LYS A 447 14.39 18.90 -11.79
CA LYS A 447 14.09 17.48 -11.50
C LYS A 447 13.42 17.28 -10.14
N ALA A 448 13.36 18.32 -9.33
CA ALA A 448 12.74 18.30 -8.01
C ALA A 448 12.30 19.70 -7.59
N LEU A 449 11.35 19.75 -6.67
CA LEU A 449 10.99 20.93 -5.89
C LEU A 449 11.15 20.58 -4.41
N SER A 450 11.79 21.46 -3.64
CA SER A 450 11.86 21.32 -2.18
C SER A 450 10.48 21.54 -1.54
N GLU A 451 10.31 21.08 -0.29
CA GLU A 451 9.12 21.39 0.50
C GLU A 451 8.88 22.90 0.52
N GLY A 452 7.67 23.34 0.16
CA GLY A 452 7.31 24.75 0.09
C GLY A 452 8.13 25.59 -0.90
N ASP A 453 8.62 25.03 -2.01
CA ASP A 453 9.27 25.85 -3.06
C ASP A 453 8.31 26.92 -3.59
N HIS A 454 8.74 28.17 -3.53
CA HIS A 454 8.05 29.32 -4.13
C HIS A 454 8.93 30.08 -5.14
N GLY A 455 10.11 29.53 -5.47
CA GLY A 455 11.12 30.18 -6.30
C GLY A 455 11.16 29.71 -7.75
N THR A 456 10.58 28.54 -8.05
CA THR A 456 10.67 27.88 -9.36
C THR A 456 9.41 28.10 -10.18
N GLY A 457 9.57 28.44 -11.47
CA GLY A 457 8.43 28.68 -12.37
C GLY A 457 7.58 29.88 -11.97
N VAL A 458 6.28 29.81 -12.28
CA VAL A 458 5.29 30.86 -12.05
C VAL A 458 4.05 30.25 -11.43
N TYR A 459 3.60 30.81 -10.30
CA TYR A 459 2.34 30.41 -9.66
C TYR A 459 1.13 31.10 -10.30
N GLY A 460 0.15 30.30 -10.72
CA GLY A 460 -1.22 30.72 -10.95
C GLY A 460 -1.99 30.88 -9.62
N ILE A 461 -3.26 31.26 -9.70
CA ILE A 461 -4.13 31.41 -8.53
C ILE A 461 -4.67 30.04 -8.08
N ASN A 462 -4.88 29.85 -6.77
CA ASN A 462 -5.62 28.71 -6.21
C ASN A 462 -7.11 29.03 -5.99
N SER A 463 -7.96 28.01 -5.86
CA SER A 463 -9.42 28.17 -5.65
C SER A 463 -9.82 28.47 -4.20
N VAL A 464 -8.89 28.33 -3.24
CA VAL A 464 -9.17 28.47 -1.79
C VAL A 464 -9.23 29.94 -1.37
N ASN A 465 -8.26 30.74 -1.82
CA ASN A 465 -8.13 32.16 -1.45
C ASN A 465 -7.73 33.08 -2.62
N GLY A 466 -7.56 32.55 -3.84
CA GLY A 466 -7.21 33.32 -5.03
C GLY A 466 -5.76 33.82 -5.07
N GLN A 467 -4.88 33.31 -4.21
CA GLN A 467 -3.46 33.73 -4.14
C GLN A 467 -2.55 32.88 -5.04
N GLN A 468 -1.39 33.46 -5.37
CA GLN A 468 -0.37 32.86 -6.23
C GLN A 468 0.59 31.97 -5.44
N LEU A 469 0.04 30.94 -4.79
CA LEU A 469 0.77 30.02 -3.92
C LEU A 469 -0.03 28.75 -3.69
N TYR A 470 0.67 27.70 -3.25
CA TYR A 470 0.07 26.51 -2.64
C TYR A 470 -0.84 26.92 -1.47
N SER A 471 -2.11 26.55 -1.52
CA SER A 471 -3.00 26.60 -0.35
C SER A 471 -3.34 25.19 0.09
N ALA A 472 -3.00 24.84 1.31
CA ALA A 472 -3.19 23.50 1.85
C ALA A 472 -4.66 23.03 1.81
N PRO A 473 -4.93 21.76 1.46
CA PRO A 473 -6.26 21.18 1.58
C PRO A 473 -6.84 21.29 3.00
N CYS A 474 -8.13 21.59 3.05
CA CYS A 474 -8.89 21.80 4.28
C CYS A 474 -10.35 21.35 4.08
N SER A 475 -10.53 20.08 3.72
CA SER A 475 -11.83 19.43 3.48
C SER A 475 -12.81 19.60 4.66
N GLN A 476 -14.10 19.50 4.39
CA GLN A 476 -15.14 19.67 5.40
C GLN A 476 -15.79 18.32 5.70
N GLY A 477 -15.98 18.00 6.98
CA GLY A 477 -16.42 16.66 7.39
C GLY A 477 -15.27 15.66 7.47
N ALA A 478 -15.62 14.43 7.87
CA ALA A 478 -14.72 13.29 8.02
C ALA A 478 -14.93 12.24 6.91
N ASP A 479 -15.23 12.72 5.70
CA ASP A 479 -15.28 11.89 4.50
C ASP A 479 -13.88 11.75 3.89
N GLU A 480 -13.61 10.65 3.18
CA GLU A 480 -12.35 10.48 2.45
C GLU A 480 -12.37 11.31 1.15
N HIS A 481 -11.29 12.06 0.92
CA HIS A 481 -11.08 12.81 -0.31
C HIS A 481 -9.84 12.32 -1.07
N THR A 482 -9.94 12.25 -2.39
CA THR A 482 -8.80 12.03 -3.29
C THR A 482 -8.23 13.36 -3.78
N TYR A 483 -6.93 13.55 -3.64
CA TYR A 483 -6.15 14.68 -4.12
C TYR A 483 -5.21 14.20 -5.22
N ILE A 484 -5.32 14.81 -6.40
CA ILE A 484 -4.53 14.47 -7.58
C ILE A 484 -3.49 15.57 -7.77
N LEU A 485 -2.23 15.17 -7.84
CA LEU A 485 -1.09 16.03 -8.12
C LEU A 485 -0.48 15.60 -9.47
N SER A 486 -0.67 16.40 -10.52
CA SER A 486 -0.25 16.08 -11.89
C SER A 486 0.87 17.00 -12.36
N LEU A 487 1.94 16.40 -12.88
CA LEU A 487 3.06 17.07 -13.54
C LEU A 487 3.00 16.81 -15.05
N TYR A 488 3.00 17.87 -15.85
CA TYR A 488 3.01 17.83 -17.31
C TYR A 488 4.35 18.28 -17.85
N ALA A 489 4.97 17.46 -18.69
CA ALA A 489 6.13 17.83 -19.50
C ALA A 489 5.67 18.51 -20.79
N LEU A 490 6.17 19.72 -21.05
CA LEU A 490 5.66 20.58 -22.13
C LEU A 490 6.73 20.85 -23.18
N SER A 491 6.33 20.76 -24.45
CA SER A 491 7.10 21.25 -25.61
C SER A 491 7.22 22.77 -25.67
N ALA A 492 6.46 23.50 -24.85
CA ALA A 492 6.47 24.96 -24.74
C ALA A 492 7.70 25.46 -23.94
N PRO A 493 8.49 26.41 -24.47
CA PRO A 493 9.48 27.13 -23.67
C PRO A 493 8.88 27.93 -22.52
N VAL A 494 9.67 28.12 -21.45
CA VAL A 494 9.39 29.04 -20.34
C VAL A 494 8.97 30.42 -20.88
N GLY A 495 7.81 30.90 -20.45
CA GLY A 495 7.22 32.20 -20.81
C GLY A 495 6.46 32.22 -22.14
N SER A 496 6.29 31.09 -22.82
CA SER A 496 5.59 31.02 -24.12
C SER A 496 4.11 30.66 -24.04
N LEU A 497 3.61 30.25 -22.88
CA LEU A 497 2.21 29.85 -22.68
C LEU A 497 1.21 31.01 -22.80
N GLY A 498 1.68 32.26 -22.78
CA GLY A 498 0.83 33.46 -22.90
C GLY A 498 -0.01 33.75 -21.64
N LEU A 499 0.26 33.03 -20.54
CA LEU A 499 -0.46 33.12 -19.28
C LEU A 499 -0.07 34.35 -18.46
N THR A 500 -0.98 34.78 -17.58
CA THR A 500 -0.73 35.85 -16.60
C THR A 500 -1.04 35.30 -15.20
N ALA A 501 -0.02 35.27 -14.34
CA ALA A 501 -0.07 34.66 -13.02
C ALA A 501 -1.32 35.03 -12.19
N SER A 502 -1.79 36.28 -12.25
CA SER A 502 -2.93 36.77 -11.43
C SER A 502 -4.31 36.38 -11.95
N THR A 503 -4.38 35.70 -13.10
CA THR A 503 -5.63 35.28 -13.76
C THR A 503 -5.53 33.86 -14.32
N THR A 504 -4.51 33.09 -13.92
CA THR A 504 -4.32 31.70 -14.38
C THR A 504 -4.83 30.76 -13.30
N ASP A 505 -6.03 30.22 -13.49
CA ASP A 505 -6.56 29.09 -12.73
C ASP A 505 -6.26 27.76 -13.45
N LEU A 506 -6.83 26.65 -12.95
CA LEU A 506 -6.64 25.31 -13.53
C LEU A 506 -7.11 25.22 -14.99
N VAL A 507 -8.30 25.75 -15.29
CA VAL A 507 -8.90 25.72 -16.63
C VAL A 507 -8.11 26.61 -17.60
N ALA A 508 -7.65 27.79 -17.16
CA ALA A 508 -6.79 28.66 -17.96
C ALA A 508 -5.45 27.99 -18.31
N LEU A 509 -4.85 27.26 -17.36
CA LEU A 509 -3.62 26.51 -17.59
C LEU A 509 -3.85 25.34 -18.56
N GLU A 510 -4.91 24.54 -18.36
CA GLU A 510 -5.28 23.41 -19.23
C GLU A 510 -5.41 23.84 -20.70
N ASN A 511 -6.22 24.87 -20.98
CA ASN A 511 -6.37 25.45 -22.31
C ASN A 511 -5.04 25.96 -22.89
N ALA A 512 -4.13 26.46 -22.04
CA ALA A 512 -2.83 26.95 -22.48
C ALA A 512 -1.82 25.81 -22.77
N ILE A 513 -1.92 24.65 -22.13
CA ILE A 513 -1.06 23.49 -22.38
C ILE A 513 -1.62 22.50 -23.43
N GLU A 514 -2.89 22.66 -23.84
CA GLU A 514 -3.51 21.86 -24.91
C GLU A 514 -2.62 21.79 -26.16
N GLY A 515 -2.41 20.57 -26.68
CA GLY A 515 -1.55 20.29 -27.83
C GLY A 515 -0.05 20.51 -27.61
N LYS A 516 0.41 20.75 -26.36
CA LYS A 516 1.82 21.00 -26.01
C LYS A 516 2.40 19.99 -25.03
N VAL A 517 1.56 19.19 -24.37
CA VAL A 517 1.97 18.10 -23.46
C VAL A 517 2.69 17.01 -24.25
N LEU A 518 3.88 16.63 -23.79
CA LEU A 518 4.71 15.53 -24.31
C LEU A 518 4.61 14.27 -23.45
N GLY A 519 4.19 14.43 -22.20
CA GLY A 519 3.94 13.35 -21.25
C GLY A 519 3.48 13.93 -19.91
N SER A 520 2.90 13.08 -19.06
CA SER A 520 2.40 13.45 -17.75
C SER A 520 2.66 12.36 -16.73
N ALA A 521 2.85 12.76 -15.47
CA ALA A 521 2.97 11.85 -14.34
C ALA A 521 2.13 12.39 -13.18
N SER A 522 1.45 11.52 -12.44
CA SER A 522 0.52 11.93 -11.38
C SER A 522 0.68 11.10 -10.10
N LEU A 523 0.49 11.77 -8.96
CA LEU A 523 0.33 11.15 -7.65
C LEU A 523 -1.12 11.30 -7.21
N HIS A 524 -1.75 10.17 -6.86
CA HIS A 524 -3.12 10.11 -6.37
C HIS A 524 -3.05 9.81 -4.88
N MET A 525 -3.51 10.75 -4.05
CA MET A 525 -3.38 10.69 -2.60
C MET A 525 -4.75 10.73 -1.94
N THR A 526 -5.03 9.84 -0.99
CA THR A 526 -6.28 9.92 -0.21
C THR A 526 -6.06 10.58 1.16
N ARG A 527 -7.13 11.14 1.74
CA ARG A 527 -7.14 11.54 3.15
C ARG A 527 -8.55 11.68 3.71
N VAL A 528 -8.78 11.12 4.91
CA VAL A 528 -9.86 11.51 5.82
C VAL A 528 -9.38 12.66 6.72
N ARG A 529 -10.18 13.72 6.87
CA ARG A 529 -9.82 14.88 7.70
C ARG A 529 -10.68 14.95 8.97
N TYR A 530 -10.02 15.11 10.12
CA TYR A 530 -10.69 15.47 11.37
C TYR A 530 -10.25 16.86 11.81
N ASN A 531 -11.21 17.70 12.20
CA ASN A 531 -10.97 19.08 12.61
C ASN A 531 -10.55 19.11 14.09
N PRO A 532 -9.31 19.49 14.45
CA PRO A 532 -8.88 19.54 15.85
C PRO A 532 -9.66 20.55 16.73
N ASN A 533 -10.56 21.37 16.16
CA ASN A 533 -11.41 22.30 16.91
C ASN A 533 -12.81 21.75 17.25
N ASN A 534 -13.12 20.51 16.88
CA ASN A 534 -14.30 19.79 17.36
C ASN A 534 -13.90 18.45 18.01
N ASP A 535 -14.87 17.58 18.27
CA ASP A 535 -14.69 16.30 18.96
C ASP A 535 -15.02 15.10 18.04
N ASP A 536 -15.05 15.26 16.71
CA ASP A 536 -15.48 14.19 15.78
C ASP A 536 -14.50 13.00 15.74
N HIS A 537 -13.24 13.22 16.12
CA HIS A 537 -12.21 12.19 16.29
C HIS A 537 -12.14 11.61 17.71
N VAL A 538 -12.93 12.13 18.65
CA VAL A 538 -12.89 11.67 20.05
C VAL A 538 -13.68 10.37 20.17
N PRO A 539 -13.08 9.26 20.64
CA PRO A 539 -13.78 8.00 20.78
C PRO A 539 -14.92 8.13 21.80
N THR A 540 -16.04 7.46 21.51
CA THR A 540 -17.22 7.44 22.40
C THR A 540 -17.21 6.29 23.40
N SER A 541 -16.31 5.32 23.20
CA SER A 541 -16.06 4.18 24.09
C SER A 541 -14.63 3.65 23.88
N THR A 542 -14.16 2.82 24.80
CA THR A 542 -12.84 2.16 24.73
C THR A 542 -12.95 0.81 24.02
N PRO A 543 -12.15 0.55 22.97
CA PRO A 543 -12.11 -0.73 22.29
C PRO A 543 -11.88 -1.88 23.26
N SER A 544 -12.85 -2.80 23.35
CA SER A 544 -12.92 -3.86 24.37
C SER A 544 -13.06 -5.29 23.81
N ASP A 545 -13.04 -5.43 22.48
CA ASP A 545 -13.05 -6.71 21.76
C ASP A 545 -11.92 -6.80 20.73
N CYS A 546 -11.71 -7.99 20.17
CA CYS A 546 -10.64 -8.25 19.22
C CYS A 546 -10.77 -7.39 17.96
N ALA A 547 -11.94 -7.39 17.31
CA ALA A 547 -12.14 -6.76 16.01
C ALA A 547 -11.90 -5.24 16.07
N THR A 548 -12.45 -4.58 17.09
CA THR A 548 -12.27 -3.14 17.29
C THR A 548 -10.83 -2.78 17.65
N LYS A 549 -10.09 -3.67 18.31
CA LYS A 549 -8.67 -3.45 18.62
C LYS A 549 -7.75 -3.74 17.43
N SER A 550 -7.98 -4.82 16.69
CA SER A 550 -7.17 -5.19 15.52
C SER A 550 -7.30 -4.17 14.38
N ALA A 551 -8.46 -3.52 14.24
CA ALA A 551 -8.69 -2.47 13.24
C ALA A 551 -7.72 -1.27 13.32
N ALA A 552 -7.08 -1.03 14.48
CA ALA A 552 -6.03 -0.02 14.60
C ALA A 552 -4.69 -0.44 13.96
N PHE A 553 -4.47 -1.75 13.78
CA PHE A 553 -3.24 -2.34 13.23
C PHE A 553 -3.38 -2.81 11.77
N GLU A 554 -4.61 -2.92 11.23
CA GLU A 554 -4.86 -3.24 9.81
C GLU A 554 -4.07 -2.33 8.88
N ASP A 555 -3.94 -1.06 9.26
CA ASP A 555 -3.18 -0.07 8.51
C ASP A 555 -1.66 -0.35 8.47
N TYR A 556 -1.16 -1.29 9.27
CA TYR A 556 0.26 -1.59 9.45
C TYR A 556 0.57 -3.09 9.28
N ALA A 557 -0.28 -3.84 8.56
CA ALA A 557 -0.14 -5.29 8.36
C ALA A 557 1.19 -5.77 7.73
N GLY A 558 1.97 -4.87 7.12
CA GLY A 558 3.35 -5.16 6.66
C GLY A 558 4.42 -5.08 7.76
N LEU A 559 4.10 -4.51 8.92
CA LEU A 559 4.98 -4.33 10.08
C LEU A 559 4.53 -5.14 11.31
N VAL A 560 3.26 -5.52 11.37
CA VAL A 560 2.64 -6.31 12.45
C VAL A 560 1.69 -7.37 11.92
N SER A 561 1.50 -8.44 12.69
CA SER A 561 0.32 -9.31 12.59
C SER A 561 -0.40 -9.37 13.93
N VAL A 562 -1.73 -9.42 13.89
CA VAL A 562 -2.58 -9.46 15.09
C VAL A 562 -3.39 -10.74 15.13
N SER A 563 -3.49 -11.33 16.32
CA SER A 563 -4.36 -12.47 16.63
C SER A 563 -4.97 -12.29 18.01
N CYS A 564 -6.05 -13.01 18.34
CA CYS A 564 -6.68 -12.91 19.65
C CYS A 564 -7.11 -14.28 20.20
N ASP A 565 -7.13 -14.39 21.52
CA ASP A 565 -7.92 -15.38 22.24
C ASP A 565 -9.18 -14.73 22.87
N SER A 566 -9.82 -15.42 23.83
CA SER A 566 -11.02 -14.93 24.52
C SER A 566 -10.82 -13.73 25.44
N SER A 567 -9.58 -13.35 25.72
CA SER A 567 -9.17 -12.40 26.77
C SER A 567 -8.05 -11.45 26.35
N THR A 568 -7.24 -11.84 25.37
CA THR A 568 -5.99 -11.16 25.01
C THR A 568 -5.87 -11.02 23.49
N MET A 569 -5.43 -9.84 23.05
CA MET A 569 -4.89 -9.59 21.72
C MET A 569 -3.37 -9.81 21.76
N THR A 570 -2.86 -10.65 20.86
CA THR A 570 -1.43 -10.83 20.63
C THR A 570 -1.02 -10.09 19.36
N VAL A 571 -0.08 -9.15 19.49
CA VAL A 571 0.51 -8.38 18.39
C VAL A 571 1.92 -8.92 18.15
N ASN A 572 2.18 -9.53 17.00
CA ASN A 572 3.53 -9.94 16.60
C ASN A 572 4.13 -8.82 15.74
N THR A 573 5.22 -8.24 16.21
CA THR A 573 6.04 -7.32 15.43
C THR A 573 6.79 -8.11 14.36
N LEU A 574 6.74 -7.66 13.10
CA LEU A 574 7.41 -8.31 11.95
C LEU A 574 8.76 -7.65 11.61
N VAL A 575 8.92 -6.36 11.92
CA VAL A 575 10.13 -5.58 11.59
C VAL A 575 10.75 -4.89 12.81
N GLY A 576 9.95 -4.32 13.72
CA GLY A 576 10.47 -3.65 14.93
C GLY A 576 11.10 -2.29 14.63
N LEU A 577 10.75 -1.70 13.50
CA LEU A 577 11.14 -0.35 13.07
C LEU A 577 9.87 0.38 12.64
N PRO A 578 9.77 1.70 12.83
CA PRO A 578 8.52 2.43 12.66
C PRO A 578 8.24 2.75 11.20
N ASP A 579 6.96 3.00 10.90
CA ASP A 579 6.52 3.45 9.58
C ASP A 579 6.91 4.93 9.35
N ARG A 580 7.93 5.14 8.50
CA ARG A 580 8.56 6.45 8.23
C ARG A 580 8.32 6.91 6.80
N SER A 581 8.39 8.22 6.58
CA SER A 581 8.61 8.76 5.23
C SER A 581 10.09 8.61 4.81
N GLN A 582 10.43 8.96 3.57
CA GLN A 582 11.81 9.03 3.08
C GLN A 582 12.42 10.45 3.26
N LEU A 583 11.78 11.33 4.04
CA LEU A 583 12.33 12.64 4.35
C LEU A 583 13.62 12.51 5.19
N ASP A 584 14.61 13.37 4.93
CA ASP A 584 15.86 13.37 5.69
C ASP A 584 15.63 13.56 7.21
N VAL A 585 14.60 14.31 7.60
CA VAL A 585 14.23 14.49 9.01
C VAL A 585 13.62 13.25 9.64
N ASP A 586 13.02 12.34 8.87
CA ASP A 586 12.38 11.13 9.39
C ASP A 586 13.32 9.91 9.37
N LYS A 587 14.54 10.07 8.84
CA LYS A 587 15.59 9.04 8.83
C LYS A 587 15.91 8.55 10.26
N PRO A 588 16.21 7.25 10.46
CA PRO A 588 16.48 6.71 11.80
C PRO A 588 17.67 7.39 12.49
N ASN A 589 17.51 7.63 13.80
CA ASN A 589 18.49 8.33 14.66
C ASN A 589 18.74 9.81 14.30
N VAL A 590 18.22 10.36 13.20
CA VAL A 590 18.46 11.76 12.83
C VAL A 590 17.75 12.70 13.81
N GLY A 591 18.47 13.75 14.23
CA GLY A 591 17.99 14.73 15.22
C GLY A 591 18.24 14.34 16.67
N THR A 592 18.93 13.23 16.93
CA THR A 592 19.50 12.93 18.26
C THR A 592 20.71 13.84 18.51
N HIS A 593 20.75 14.53 19.66
CA HIS A 593 21.84 15.43 20.10
C HIS A 593 22.63 14.89 21.32
N SER A 594 22.20 13.77 21.91
CA SER A 594 22.95 12.99 22.89
C SER A 594 22.81 11.51 22.55
N TRP A 595 23.88 10.81 22.17
CA TRP A 595 23.75 9.45 21.64
C TRP A 595 24.46 8.39 22.50
N ILE A 596 23.73 7.34 22.85
CA ILE A 596 24.25 6.19 23.61
C ILE A 596 24.97 5.13 22.75
N GLY A 597 25.30 5.45 21.49
CA GLY A 597 26.08 4.59 20.59
C GLY A 597 25.32 3.42 19.95
N ARG A 598 23.99 3.40 20.08
CA ARG A 598 23.09 2.33 19.60
C ARG A 598 22.48 2.63 18.22
N VAL A 599 22.33 1.60 17.40
CA VAL A 599 21.74 1.67 16.05
C VAL A 599 20.40 0.92 16.05
N PRO A 600 19.43 1.29 15.21
CA PRO A 600 18.22 0.49 15.04
C PRO A 600 18.54 -0.80 14.27
N LEU A 601 18.20 -1.97 14.82
CA LEU A 601 18.20 -3.24 14.09
C LEU A 601 16.80 -3.85 14.09
N PRO A 602 16.37 -4.54 13.02
CA PRO A 602 15.07 -5.22 13.00
C PRO A 602 14.91 -6.22 14.15
N GLN A 603 13.70 -6.35 14.68
CA GLN A 603 13.35 -7.31 15.73
C GLN A 603 11.92 -7.82 15.56
N GLN A 604 11.65 -9.04 16.06
CA GLN A 604 10.35 -9.71 15.94
C GLN A 604 9.76 -10.15 17.31
N PRO A 605 9.59 -9.24 18.28
CA PRO A 605 8.91 -9.55 19.54
C PRO A 605 7.38 -9.72 19.36
N SER A 606 6.80 -10.56 20.23
CA SER A 606 5.35 -10.73 20.36
C SER A 606 4.85 -10.10 21.65
N TRP A 607 3.75 -9.36 21.58
CA TRP A 607 3.20 -8.56 22.67
C TRP A 607 1.78 -9.00 23.03
N SER A 608 1.46 -8.96 24.32
CA SER A 608 0.19 -9.35 24.93
C SER A 608 -0.55 -8.13 25.46
N VAL A 609 -1.75 -7.86 24.95
CA VAL A 609 -2.60 -6.73 25.33
C VAL A 609 -3.96 -7.26 25.79
N PRO A 610 -4.47 -6.90 26.99
CA PRO A 610 -5.82 -7.27 27.42
C PRO A 610 -6.90 -6.76 26.47
N LEU A 611 -7.89 -7.60 26.14
CA LEU A 611 -9.06 -7.18 25.37
C LEU A 611 -9.94 -6.22 26.20
N VAL A 612 -10.24 -6.56 27.46
CA VAL A 612 -11.10 -5.75 28.33
C VAL A 612 -10.27 -5.14 29.47
N PRO A 613 -10.12 -3.79 29.54
CA PRO A 613 -9.46 -3.12 30.65
C PRO A 613 -10.20 -3.35 31.98
N GLN A 614 -9.45 -3.58 33.06
CA GLN A 614 -9.99 -3.67 34.43
C GLN A 614 -9.64 -2.40 35.21
N TYR A 615 -10.52 -1.39 35.14
CA TYR A 615 -10.23 -0.03 35.64
C TYR A 615 -9.97 0.05 37.15
N LEU A 616 -8.97 0.86 37.52
CA LEU A 616 -8.57 1.15 38.89
C LEU A 616 -9.37 2.33 39.44
N ALA A 617 -9.90 2.17 40.67
CA ALA A 617 -10.72 3.17 41.36
C ALA A 617 -10.02 4.53 41.62
N SER A 618 -8.69 4.57 41.55
CA SER A 618 -7.89 5.79 41.54
C SER A 618 -6.62 5.59 40.73
N THR A 619 -5.93 6.68 40.44
CA THR A 619 -4.54 6.69 39.97
C THR A 619 -3.60 6.12 41.03
N ALA A 620 -2.45 5.59 40.59
CA ALA A 620 -1.42 5.02 41.46
C ALA A 620 -0.06 4.94 40.74
N SER A 621 1.04 5.00 41.49
CA SER A 621 2.38 4.69 41.01
C SER A 621 2.52 3.18 40.76
N ASN A 622 2.23 2.77 39.52
CA ASN A 622 2.05 1.35 39.13
C ASN A 622 2.79 0.96 37.83
N LEU A 623 3.64 1.84 37.31
CA LEU A 623 4.35 1.68 36.04
C LEU A 623 5.85 1.52 36.32
N ASN A 624 6.45 0.42 35.85
CA ASN A 624 7.89 0.15 35.92
C ASN A 624 8.60 0.88 34.76
N ILE A 625 9.67 1.60 35.07
CA ILE A 625 10.39 2.47 34.14
C ILE A 625 11.21 1.69 33.10
N HIS A 626 11.77 0.53 33.48
CA HIS A 626 12.65 -0.26 32.62
C HIS A 626 11.92 -0.97 31.49
N HIS A 627 10.75 -1.52 31.80
CA HIS A 627 10.00 -2.35 30.86
C HIS A 627 9.15 -1.49 29.90
N PRO A 628 8.88 -1.98 28.67
CA PRO A 628 7.90 -1.36 27.80
C PRO A 628 6.55 -1.22 28.52
N ILE A 629 5.82 -0.15 28.19
CA ILE A 629 4.56 0.25 28.82
C ILE A 629 3.35 0.01 27.90
N GLY A 630 3.59 -0.09 26.60
CA GLY A 630 2.61 -0.37 25.56
C GLY A 630 3.27 -0.68 24.21
N ILE A 631 2.44 -0.94 23.20
CA ILE A 631 2.85 -1.26 21.83
C ILE A 631 2.15 -0.32 20.84
N ALA A 632 2.92 0.36 20.00
CA ALA A 632 2.39 1.22 18.95
C ALA A 632 1.81 0.39 17.79
N VAL A 633 0.94 1.01 16.98
CA VAL A 633 0.23 0.31 15.88
C VAL A 633 1.15 -0.16 14.75
N ASP A 634 2.34 0.42 14.63
CA ASP A 634 3.42 -0.01 13.74
C ASP A 634 4.28 -1.17 14.32
N GLY A 635 3.97 -1.64 15.53
CA GLY A 635 4.70 -2.71 16.20
C GLY A 635 5.97 -2.28 16.93
N VAL A 636 6.20 -0.97 17.11
CA VAL A 636 7.32 -0.46 17.91
C VAL A 636 6.89 -0.28 19.38
N PRO A 637 7.63 -0.85 20.36
CA PRO A 637 7.27 -0.69 21.76
C PRO A 637 7.44 0.75 22.25
N ILE A 638 6.61 1.13 23.23
CA ILE A 638 6.70 2.39 23.96
C ILE A 638 7.30 2.09 25.34
N LEU A 639 8.28 2.88 25.78
CA LEU A 639 8.85 2.88 27.13
C LEU A 639 8.50 4.18 27.88
N HIS A 640 8.74 4.19 29.19
CA HIS A 640 8.63 5.39 30.00
C HIS A 640 9.70 6.43 29.63
N TYR A 641 9.33 7.71 29.57
CA TYR A 641 10.22 8.79 29.10
C TYR A 641 11.48 9.05 29.96
N ALA A 642 11.45 8.65 31.23
CA ALA A 642 12.58 8.77 32.13
C ALA A 642 13.44 7.50 32.12
N LYS A 643 14.76 7.64 32.29
CA LYS A 643 15.64 6.49 32.54
C LYS A 643 15.46 5.92 33.94
N GLU A 644 15.65 4.62 34.04
CA GLU A 644 15.79 3.91 35.31
C GLU A 644 17.09 4.32 36.04
N ASN A 645 17.02 4.47 37.37
CA ASN A 645 18.15 4.76 38.26
C ASN A 645 18.47 3.61 39.22
N ALA A 646 17.53 2.66 39.43
CA ALA A 646 17.76 1.43 40.18
C ALA A 646 16.87 0.31 39.61
N PRO A 647 17.32 -0.96 39.58
CA PRO A 647 16.53 -2.06 39.03
C PRO A 647 15.11 -2.14 39.61
N ASP A 648 14.15 -2.33 38.71
CA ASP A 648 12.71 -2.38 38.97
C ASP A 648 12.12 -1.06 39.52
N GLU A 649 12.68 0.10 39.12
CA GLU A 649 12.13 1.41 39.53
C GLU A 649 10.70 1.61 39.03
N VAL A 650 9.77 1.81 39.96
CA VAL A 650 8.39 2.20 39.67
C VAL A 650 8.29 3.72 39.61
N ALA A 651 7.74 4.26 38.52
CA ALA A 651 7.50 5.67 38.32
C ALA A 651 6.57 6.25 39.41
N GLN A 652 7.00 7.34 40.04
CA GLN A 652 6.26 8.00 41.12
C GLN A 652 5.48 9.20 40.58
N LEU A 653 4.20 9.29 40.94
CA LEU A 653 3.34 10.36 40.43
C LEU A 653 3.71 11.70 41.07
N GLY A 654 3.82 12.73 40.23
CA GLY A 654 4.32 14.05 40.62
C GLY A 654 5.83 14.14 40.90
N GLN A 655 6.61 13.07 40.67
CA GLN A 655 8.08 13.15 40.75
C GLN A 655 8.65 13.87 39.51
N ASP A 656 9.64 14.73 39.74
CA ASP A 656 10.43 15.35 38.67
C ASP A 656 11.52 14.36 38.19
N TYR A 657 11.46 14.04 36.90
CA TYR A 657 12.41 13.17 36.21
C TYR A 657 13.33 13.92 35.24
N SER A 658 13.25 15.25 35.15
CA SER A 658 13.93 16.09 34.14
C SER A 658 15.43 15.80 33.96
N SER A 659 16.14 15.54 35.06
CA SER A 659 17.58 15.16 35.05
C SER A 659 17.93 13.88 34.29
N ARG A 660 16.92 13.09 33.89
CA ARG A 660 17.05 11.78 33.24
C ARG A 660 15.92 11.50 32.24
N ASP A 661 15.25 12.54 31.78
CA ASP A 661 14.19 12.49 30.77
C ASP A 661 14.85 12.43 29.38
N THR A 662 14.66 11.34 28.64
CA THR A 662 15.31 11.10 27.33
C THR A 662 14.97 12.18 26.30
N VAL A 663 13.78 12.80 26.42
CA VAL A 663 13.30 13.88 25.56
C VAL A 663 14.08 15.16 25.84
N LEU A 664 14.31 15.48 27.12
CA LEU A 664 15.08 16.65 27.57
C LEU A 664 16.59 16.48 27.43
N LEU A 665 17.10 15.25 27.52
CA LEU A 665 18.50 14.92 27.27
C LEU A 665 18.87 14.96 25.78
N GLY A 666 17.88 15.05 24.87
CA GLY A 666 18.11 15.11 23.42
C GLY A 666 18.47 13.76 22.80
N GLU A 667 17.99 12.66 23.38
CA GLU A 667 18.45 11.30 23.05
C GLU A 667 17.59 10.57 22.03
N LEU A 668 16.51 11.21 21.58
CA LEU A 668 15.55 10.67 20.63
C LEU A 668 15.82 11.19 19.22
N ASP A 669 15.43 10.41 18.22
CA ASP A 669 15.32 10.87 16.84
C ASP A 669 14.04 11.70 16.65
N GLN A 670 13.86 12.29 15.46
CA GLN A 670 12.67 13.09 15.15
C GLN A 670 11.35 12.33 15.26
N CYS A 671 11.35 10.99 15.19
CA CYS A 671 10.14 10.18 15.38
C CYS A 671 9.76 10.01 16.86
N GLY A 672 10.60 10.45 17.81
CA GLY A 672 10.33 10.35 19.25
C GLY A 672 10.82 9.06 19.91
N ALA A 673 11.83 8.42 19.32
CA ALA A 673 12.35 7.12 19.72
C ALA A 673 13.87 7.03 19.59
N HIS A 674 14.47 5.99 20.16
CA HIS A 674 15.88 5.64 19.92
C HIS A 674 16.09 4.13 20.01
N ALA A 675 17.32 3.66 19.76
CA ALA A 675 17.69 2.25 19.90
C ALA A 675 18.32 1.96 21.28
N GLY A 676 17.84 0.91 21.95
CA GLY A 676 18.25 0.48 23.28
C GLY A 676 19.35 -0.59 23.33
N ASN A 677 19.42 -1.30 24.46
CA ASN A 677 20.40 -2.35 24.72
C ASN A 677 20.01 -3.68 24.07
N GLY A 678 20.64 -3.97 22.93
CA GLY A 678 20.22 -5.04 22.01
C GLY A 678 19.86 -4.49 20.62
N GLU A 679 19.99 -3.16 20.44
CA GLU A 679 19.59 -2.44 19.24
C GLU A 679 18.06 -2.50 19.00
N ASP A 680 17.28 -2.54 20.09
CA ASP A 680 15.82 -2.50 20.10
C ASP A 680 15.34 -1.06 19.91
N TYR A 681 14.68 -0.77 18.80
CA TYR A 681 14.14 0.56 18.56
C TYR A 681 12.82 0.76 19.31
N HIS A 682 12.69 1.85 20.09
CA HIS A 682 11.52 2.08 20.94
C HIS A 682 11.21 3.56 21.21
N TYR A 683 9.92 3.86 21.38
CA TYR A 683 9.40 5.21 21.65
C TYR A 683 9.47 5.60 23.12
N HIS A 684 9.88 6.85 23.40
CA HIS A 684 9.72 7.51 24.70
C HIS A 684 8.72 8.67 24.66
N TYR A 685 8.19 8.94 23.47
CA TYR A 685 7.30 10.06 23.16
C TYR A 685 6.11 9.54 22.34
N ALA A 686 5.23 10.44 21.88
CA ALA A 686 4.27 10.10 20.84
C ALA A 686 5.00 9.57 19.58
N PRO A 687 4.50 8.51 18.91
CA PRO A 687 4.98 8.04 17.59
C PRO A 687 4.87 9.08 16.47
N LEU A 688 5.76 10.08 16.42
CA LEU A 688 5.56 11.27 15.58
C LEU A 688 5.59 10.97 14.08
N CYS A 689 6.42 10.03 13.62
CA CYS A 689 6.48 9.68 12.19
C CYS A 689 5.26 8.90 11.68
N LEU A 690 4.39 8.39 12.58
CA LEU A 690 3.08 7.87 12.19
C LEU A 690 2.10 8.99 11.83
N MET A 691 2.25 10.18 12.43
CA MET A 691 1.21 11.21 12.44
C MET A 691 0.80 11.74 11.06
N ASP A 692 1.71 11.78 10.08
CA ASP A 692 1.36 12.24 8.74
C ASP A 692 0.24 11.41 8.10
N THR A 693 0.27 10.10 8.31
CA THR A 693 -0.61 9.12 7.67
C THR A 693 -1.65 8.51 8.62
N GLN A 694 -1.45 8.64 9.93
CA GLN A 694 -2.37 8.15 10.95
C GLN A 694 -3.71 8.91 10.93
N ASP A 695 -4.79 8.15 11.03
CA ASP A 695 -6.12 8.66 11.35
C ASP A 695 -6.18 9.07 12.84
N PRO A 696 -6.40 10.35 13.18
CA PRO A 696 -6.45 10.81 14.57
C PRO A 696 -7.66 10.30 15.36
N SER A 697 -8.66 9.68 14.71
CA SER A 697 -9.76 8.96 15.35
C SER A 697 -9.42 7.50 15.71
N LYS A 698 -8.26 6.99 15.26
CA LYS A 698 -7.72 5.67 15.60
C LYS A 698 -6.59 5.78 16.65
N PRO A 699 -6.40 4.76 17.51
CA PRO A 699 -5.27 4.71 18.45
C PRO A 699 -3.90 4.75 17.75
N LEU A 700 -2.93 5.43 18.37
CA LEU A 700 -1.50 5.32 18.07
C LEU A 700 -0.88 4.05 18.65
N ALA A 701 -1.43 3.55 19.76
CA ALA A 701 -0.90 2.44 20.52
C ALA A 701 -1.95 1.84 21.45
N TYR A 702 -1.69 0.63 21.95
CA TYR A 702 -2.36 0.09 23.13
C TYR A 702 -1.36 -0.07 24.28
N MET A 703 -1.76 0.40 25.44
CA MET A 703 -1.03 0.22 26.69
C MET A 703 -1.30 -1.17 27.26
N PHE A 704 -0.38 -1.71 28.08
CA PHE A 704 -0.50 -3.08 28.60
C PHE A 704 -1.55 -3.27 29.71
N ASP A 705 -2.34 -2.24 30.01
CA ASP A 705 -3.61 -2.35 30.75
C ASP A 705 -4.85 -2.47 29.82
N GLY A 706 -4.62 -2.53 28.51
CA GLY A 706 -5.63 -2.66 27.46
C GLY A 706 -6.18 -1.33 26.95
N ILE A 707 -5.79 -0.18 27.52
CA ILE A 707 -6.34 1.13 27.14
C ILE A 707 -5.59 1.71 25.91
N PRO A 708 -6.28 2.25 24.90
CA PRO A 708 -5.65 2.92 23.75
C PRO A 708 -5.01 4.26 24.13
N LEU A 709 -3.91 4.59 23.46
CA LEU A 709 -3.34 5.93 23.39
C LEU A 709 -3.71 6.58 22.05
N TYR A 710 -4.28 7.78 22.11
CA TYR A 710 -4.55 8.64 20.97
C TYR A 710 -3.53 9.79 20.91
N PHE A 711 -3.37 10.41 19.73
CA PHE A 711 -2.62 11.66 19.64
C PHE A 711 -3.38 12.77 20.35
N GLY A 712 -2.77 13.38 21.37
CA GLY A 712 -3.29 14.58 22.01
C GLY A 712 -2.53 15.80 21.52
N THR A 713 -1.33 15.99 22.02
CA THR A 713 -0.36 16.99 21.52
C THR A 713 1.02 16.33 21.37
N GLY A 714 1.89 16.96 20.61
CA GLY A 714 3.28 16.55 20.39
C GLY A 714 4.14 17.72 19.91
N GLY A 715 5.37 17.43 19.51
CA GLY A 715 6.36 18.42 19.05
C GLY A 715 6.92 19.35 20.13
N GLY A 716 8.25 19.49 20.15
CA GLY A 716 9.00 20.51 20.90
C GLY A 716 9.06 20.36 22.43
N GLN A 717 10.28 20.43 22.98
CA GLN A 717 10.56 20.66 24.40
C GLN A 717 11.55 21.82 24.55
N LEU A 718 11.11 22.93 25.15
CA LEU A 718 11.88 24.19 25.21
C LEU A 718 12.48 24.46 26.60
N THR A 719 13.81 24.34 26.70
CA THR A 719 14.63 25.15 27.61
C THR A 719 15.79 25.77 26.82
N SER A 720 15.56 26.98 26.26
CA SER A 720 16.53 27.80 25.51
C SER A 720 17.49 27.05 24.57
N GLY A 721 17.01 26.73 23.36
CA GLY A 721 17.81 26.05 22.31
C GLY A 721 17.47 24.57 22.11
N GLY A 722 16.35 24.09 22.66
CA GLY A 722 15.91 22.69 22.55
C GLY A 722 15.40 22.28 21.17
N VAL A 723 15.23 20.95 21.01
CA VAL A 723 14.93 20.25 19.76
C VAL A 723 13.42 20.26 19.47
N ASN A 724 13.05 20.49 18.21
CA ASN A 724 11.68 20.38 17.74
C ASN A 724 11.42 19.00 17.14
N TYR A 725 11.11 18.01 17.99
CA TYR A 725 10.73 16.66 17.55
C TYR A 725 9.60 16.66 16.49
N GLY A 726 9.64 15.69 15.58
CA GLY A 726 8.80 15.62 14.38
C GLY A 726 9.19 16.63 13.30
N GLY A 727 10.43 17.15 13.33
CA GLY A 727 10.85 18.30 12.52
C GLY A 727 10.09 19.60 12.82
N GLY A 728 9.43 19.66 13.98
CA GLY A 728 8.50 20.72 14.37
C GLY A 728 7.10 20.66 13.72
N ARG A 729 6.86 19.73 12.78
CA ARG A 729 5.65 19.64 11.94
C ARG A 729 4.34 19.58 12.73
N TYR A 730 4.37 19.01 13.94
CA TYR A 730 3.18 18.76 14.79
C TYR A 730 3.08 19.68 16.03
N THR A 731 3.96 20.67 16.19
CA THR A 731 4.10 21.47 17.43
C THR A 731 2.86 22.30 17.79
N SER A 732 2.08 22.70 16.78
CA SER A 732 0.83 23.44 16.89
C SER A 732 -0.42 22.56 17.00
N LEU A 733 -0.28 21.24 16.82
CA LEU A 733 -1.40 20.31 16.70
C LEU A 733 -1.93 19.89 18.08
N ASP A 734 -3.24 19.93 18.25
CA ASP A 734 -3.93 19.53 19.48
C ASP A 734 -5.23 18.78 19.14
N TYR A 735 -5.18 17.45 19.14
CA TYR A 735 -6.33 16.54 18.99
C TYR A 735 -6.89 16.09 20.34
N ARG A 736 -6.57 16.74 21.46
CA ARG A 736 -7.27 16.44 22.73
C ARG A 736 -8.73 16.87 22.66
N PRO A 737 -9.65 16.22 23.38
CA PRO A 737 -11.06 16.61 23.41
C PRO A 737 -11.26 18.07 23.86
N GLN A 738 -12.29 18.72 23.36
CA GLN A 738 -12.57 20.14 23.62
C GLN A 738 -12.75 20.42 25.11
N LYS A 739 -13.28 19.47 25.88
CA LYS A 739 -13.38 19.56 27.36
C LYS A 739 -12.02 19.55 28.08
N VAL A 740 -10.98 18.96 27.49
CA VAL A 740 -9.60 19.07 27.99
C VAL A 740 -9.07 20.47 27.72
N LYS A 741 -9.28 20.97 26.49
CA LYS A 741 -8.83 22.31 26.04
C LYS A 741 -9.46 23.45 26.84
N THR A 742 -10.74 23.33 27.22
CA THR A 742 -11.43 24.31 28.07
C THR A 742 -11.15 24.15 29.58
N GLY A 743 -10.52 23.05 29.99
CA GLY A 743 -10.34 22.70 31.40
C GLY A 743 -11.60 22.23 32.13
N GLU A 744 -12.70 21.95 31.41
CA GLU A 744 -13.92 21.36 31.99
C GLU A 744 -13.66 19.93 32.50
N ARG A 745 -12.88 19.15 31.74
CA ARG A 745 -12.48 17.79 32.04
C ARG A 745 -11.02 17.59 31.61
N PRO A 746 -10.03 17.99 32.43
CA PRO A 746 -8.62 17.82 32.11
C PRO A 746 -8.23 16.33 32.08
N LEU A 747 -7.06 16.03 31.50
CA LEU A 747 -6.42 14.72 31.69
C LEU A 747 -6.01 14.54 33.16
N ASP A 748 -6.04 13.32 33.65
CA ASP A 748 -5.48 12.96 34.97
C ASP A 748 -3.94 12.83 34.93
N GLU A 749 -3.33 12.54 36.07
CA GLU A 749 -1.87 12.39 36.21
C GLU A 749 -1.28 11.16 35.48
N CYS A 750 -2.13 10.25 34.97
CA CYS A 750 -1.71 9.21 34.04
C CYS A 750 -1.72 9.65 32.56
N ASN A 751 -2.12 10.90 32.26
CA ASN A 751 -2.63 11.35 30.94
C ASN A 751 -3.97 10.68 30.51
N GLY A 752 -4.71 10.11 31.46
CA GLY A 752 -6.02 9.50 31.21
C GLY A 752 -7.12 10.53 31.03
N TYR A 753 -7.96 10.33 30.02
CA TYR A 753 -9.20 11.08 29.79
C TYR A 753 -10.41 10.21 30.15
N ASP A 754 -11.16 10.63 31.17
CA ASP A 754 -12.44 10.03 31.54
C ASP A 754 -13.49 10.36 30.48
N LEU A 755 -13.94 9.36 29.71
CA LEU A 755 -14.86 9.55 28.58
C LEU A 755 -16.23 10.09 29.01
N HIS A 756 -16.71 9.69 30.20
CA HIS A 756 -18.07 9.97 30.66
C HIS A 756 -18.13 10.99 31.82
N GLY A 757 -17.01 11.21 32.51
CA GLY A 757 -16.89 12.13 33.64
C GLY A 757 -17.33 11.52 34.98
N ASP A 758 -17.43 10.19 35.04
CA ASP A 758 -17.86 9.40 36.21
C ASP A 758 -16.84 8.31 36.61
N GLY A 759 -15.69 8.26 35.95
CA GLY A 759 -14.63 7.27 36.18
C GLY A 759 -14.94 5.86 35.66
N SER A 760 -15.96 5.66 34.83
CA SER A 760 -16.32 4.35 34.30
C SER A 760 -15.44 3.87 33.14
N GLU A 761 -14.89 4.78 32.34
CA GLU A 761 -14.19 4.44 31.10
C GLU A 761 -13.14 5.50 30.74
N TYR A 762 -11.96 5.06 30.30
CA TYR A 762 -10.80 5.91 30.04
C TYR A 762 -10.10 5.57 28.72
N VAL A 763 -9.59 6.61 28.06
CA VAL A 763 -8.59 6.54 26.97
C VAL A 763 -7.40 7.43 27.31
N TYR A 764 -6.22 7.17 26.74
CA TYR A 764 -5.04 8.01 26.92
C TYR A 764 -4.86 9.01 25.78
N TYR A 765 -4.24 10.16 26.08
CA TYR A 765 -3.84 11.14 25.08
C TYR A 765 -2.38 11.55 25.26
N SER A 766 -1.62 11.60 24.16
CA SER A 766 -0.25 12.10 24.20
C SER A 766 -0.17 13.58 24.61
N SER A 767 0.95 13.97 25.20
CA SER A 767 1.24 15.35 25.62
C SER A 767 2.59 15.82 25.10
N LYS A 768 2.73 17.11 24.82
CA LYS A 768 4.04 17.74 24.61
C LYS A 768 4.81 18.06 25.90
N THR A 769 4.24 17.72 27.07
CA THR A 769 4.92 17.77 28.37
C THR A 769 4.94 16.40 29.00
N ALA A 770 5.96 16.12 29.82
CA ALA A 770 6.03 14.91 30.64
C ALA A 770 4.68 14.65 31.35
N PRO A 771 4.16 13.41 31.33
CA PRO A 771 4.85 12.16 30.96
C PRO A 771 4.86 11.82 29.46
N TYR A 772 4.42 12.71 28.58
CA TYR A 772 4.36 12.58 27.10
C TYR A 772 3.45 11.49 26.52
N THR A 773 3.49 10.27 27.04
CA THR A 773 2.59 9.16 26.72
C THR A 773 1.68 8.90 27.92
N ILE A 774 2.05 8.02 28.85
CA ILE A 774 1.32 7.76 30.09
C ILE A 774 2.22 7.89 31.33
N GLY A 775 1.65 8.40 32.43
CA GLY A 775 2.34 8.49 33.73
C GLY A 775 2.08 7.28 34.64
N CYS A 776 0.98 6.58 34.41
CA CYS A 776 0.54 5.40 35.14
C CYS A 776 -0.53 4.63 34.35
N TYR A 777 -0.77 3.38 34.75
CA TYR A 777 -1.90 2.59 34.25
C TYR A 777 -3.21 3.00 34.94
N ARG A 778 -4.31 3.07 34.18
CA ARG A 778 -5.67 3.32 34.68
C ARG A 778 -6.48 2.04 34.79
N ALA A 779 -6.00 0.93 34.24
CA ALA A 779 -6.48 -0.42 34.50
C ALA A 779 -5.37 -1.34 35.07
N GLU A 780 -5.72 -2.58 35.43
CA GLU A 780 -4.72 -3.60 35.81
C GLU A 780 -3.79 -3.95 34.64
N ALA A 781 -2.48 -3.90 34.86
CA ALA A 781 -1.43 -4.09 33.87
C ALA A 781 -0.41 -5.16 34.29
N SER A 782 0.26 -5.79 33.32
CA SER A 782 1.38 -6.71 33.60
C SER A 782 2.51 -6.56 32.58
N GLN A 783 3.35 -5.54 32.75
CA GLN A 783 4.53 -5.31 31.88
C GLN A 783 5.44 -6.54 31.76
N ALA A 784 5.67 -7.25 32.88
CA ALA A 784 6.55 -8.43 32.92
C ALA A 784 6.01 -9.66 32.15
N THR A 785 4.71 -9.69 31.81
CA THR A 785 4.11 -10.75 30.98
C THR A 785 3.57 -10.24 29.64
N ALA A 786 3.71 -8.93 29.39
CA ALA A 786 3.31 -8.31 28.14
C ALA A 786 4.20 -8.76 26.97
N MET A 787 5.50 -8.92 27.19
CA MET A 787 6.43 -9.45 26.19
C MET A 787 6.39 -11.00 26.22
N GLN A 788 5.85 -11.63 25.17
CA GLN A 788 5.74 -13.09 25.07
C GLN A 788 7.03 -13.74 24.54
N THR A 789 7.76 -13.05 23.66
CA THR A 789 9.06 -13.48 23.11
C THR A 789 10.11 -12.40 23.39
N VAL A 790 11.27 -12.79 23.91
CA VAL A 790 12.34 -11.85 24.28
C VAL A 790 13.04 -11.33 23.03
N ALA A 791 13.40 -10.05 23.04
CA ALA A 791 14.23 -9.43 22.02
C ALA A 791 15.60 -10.12 21.90
N ALA A 792 16.22 -10.05 20.72
CA ALA A 792 17.58 -10.54 20.53
C ALA A 792 18.58 -9.60 21.23
N HIS A 793 19.40 -10.13 22.13
CA HIS A 793 20.40 -9.37 22.88
C HIS A 793 21.82 -9.85 22.57
N TRP A 794 22.76 -8.92 22.43
CA TRP A 794 24.16 -9.25 22.15
C TRP A 794 24.76 -10.19 23.21
N GLU A 795 25.52 -11.20 22.74
CA GLU A 795 26.25 -12.10 23.64
C GLU A 795 27.32 -11.39 24.50
N ASN A 796 27.81 -10.23 24.04
CA ASN A 796 28.84 -9.42 24.68
C ASN A 796 28.54 -7.93 24.48
N GLU A 797 29.09 -7.07 25.34
CA GLU A 797 28.89 -5.63 25.25
C GLU A 797 29.60 -5.03 24.03
N ARG A 798 28.83 -4.65 22.99
CA ARG A 798 29.33 -4.15 21.71
C ARG A 798 30.26 -2.92 21.79
N LEU A 799 30.12 -2.10 22.82
CA LEU A 799 30.80 -0.80 23.00
C LEU A 799 31.88 -0.80 24.11
N GLN A 800 32.23 -1.97 24.65
CA GLN A 800 33.08 -2.08 25.85
C GLN A 800 34.42 -1.30 25.76
N ASP A 801 35.06 -1.29 24.59
CA ASP A 801 36.35 -0.62 24.34
C ASP A 801 36.26 0.58 23.37
N PHE A 802 35.05 1.05 23.02
CA PHE A 802 34.88 2.14 22.04
C PHE A 802 33.64 3.02 22.29
N THR A 803 33.83 4.34 22.19
CA THR A 803 32.75 5.33 22.20
C THR A 803 33.09 6.54 21.32
N PHE A 804 32.07 7.17 20.74
CA PHE A 804 32.18 8.49 20.11
C PHE A 804 31.96 9.65 21.10
N GLY A 805 31.77 9.35 22.39
CA GLY A 805 31.17 10.27 23.36
C GLY A 805 29.65 10.33 23.21
N THR A 806 28.99 10.85 24.24
CA THR A 806 27.54 11.12 24.22
C THR A 806 27.22 12.42 23.51
N GLU A 807 28.15 13.38 23.52
CA GLU A 807 27.99 14.76 23.06
C GLU A 807 28.11 14.83 21.52
N VAL A 808 27.11 14.31 20.80
CA VAL A 808 27.11 14.21 19.33
C VAL A 808 25.73 14.47 18.76
N GLU A 809 25.68 15.14 17.61
CA GLU A 809 24.48 15.27 16.79
C GLU A 809 24.51 14.24 15.66
N LEU A 810 23.41 13.51 15.50
CA LEU A 810 23.25 12.53 14.43
C LEU A 810 22.52 13.19 13.26
N THR A 811 23.28 13.42 12.18
CA THR A 811 22.91 14.37 11.12
C THR A 811 22.43 13.71 9.83
N ASP A 812 22.75 12.42 9.62
CA ASP A 812 22.33 11.66 8.44
C ASP A 812 22.36 10.15 8.74
N TYR A 813 21.55 9.40 8.00
CA TYR A 813 21.48 7.93 7.98
C TYR A 813 21.17 7.52 6.54
N ASP A 814 22.04 6.72 5.93
CA ASP A 814 21.81 6.20 4.58
C ASP A 814 22.62 4.92 4.35
N THR A 815 22.75 4.49 3.10
CA THR A 815 23.59 3.38 2.69
C THR A 815 24.76 3.83 1.81
N LEU A 816 25.88 3.11 1.90
CA LEU A 816 27.02 3.32 0.99
C LEU A 816 27.67 2.00 0.59
N SER A 817 28.34 2.00 -0.56
CA SER A 817 29.17 0.88 -1.02
C SER A 817 30.61 1.04 -0.52
N LEU A 818 31.09 0.07 0.27
CA LEU A 818 32.48 0.02 0.75
C LEU A 818 33.01 -1.42 0.68
N ASN A 819 34.12 -1.59 -0.03
CA ASN A 819 34.78 -2.89 -0.25
C ASN A 819 33.86 -3.95 -0.88
N GLY A 820 33.01 -3.53 -1.84
CA GLY A 820 32.10 -4.43 -2.56
C GLY A 820 30.89 -4.92 -1.77
N ALA A 821 30.61 -4.32 -0.61
CA ALA A 821 29.41 -4.57 0.17
C ALA A 821 28.67 -3.25 0.46
N THR A 822 27.35 -3.33 0.53
CA THR A 822 26.51 -2.24 1.04
C THR A 822 26.57 -2.20 2.56
N TRP A 823 26.69 -0.99 3.12
CA TRP A 823 26.69 -0.72 4.55
C TRP A 823 25.64 0.35 4.83
N THR A 824 24.85 0.15 5.87
CA THR A 824 24.11 1.25 6.50
C THR A 824 25.10 2.10 7.29
N TYR A 825 24.94 3.42 7.28
CA TYR A 825 25.74 4.33 8.09
C TYR A 825 24.88 5.29 8.89
N ILE A 826 25.49 5.89 9.91
CA ILE A 826 25.00 7.10 10.58
C ILE A 826 26.15 8.10 10.62
N GLU A 827 25.93 9.34 10.21
CA GLU A 827 26.89 10.44 10.44
C GLU A 827 26.79 10.96 11.86
N VAL A 828 27.94 11.10 12.51
CA VAL A 828 28.08 11.45 13.93
C VAL A 828 28.89 12.74 14.02
N THR A 829 28.21 13.87 14.16
CA THR A 829 28.80 15.20 14.23
C THR A 829 29.13 15.55 15.68
N PRO A 830 30.40 15.84 16.05
CA PRO A 830 30.75 16.16 17.44
C PRO A 830 30.15 17.51 17.89
N SER A 831 29.53 17.53 19.07
CA SER A 831 29.25 18.77 19.79
C SER A 831 30.53 19.42 20.32
N ALA A 832 30.45 20.69 20.74
CA ALA A 832 31.61 21.46 21.19
C ALA A 832 32.36 20.86 22.40
N ASP A 833 31.66 20.10 23.25
CA ASP A 833 32.23 19.42 24.43
C ASP A 833 32.76 18.01 24.12
N ASN A 834 32.61 17.52 22.89
CA ASN A 834 33.10 16.21 22.47
C ASN A 834 34.63 16.18 22.42
N THR A 835 35.24 15.16 23.01
CA THR A 835 36.70 14.94 23.02
C THR A 835 37.15 13.62 22.42
N HIS A 836 36.21 12.81 21.89
CA HIS A 836 36.45 11.49 21.32
C HIS A 836 36.63 11.53 19.80
N ILE A 837 35.93 12.44 19.13
CA ILE A 837 36.09 12.72 17.69
C ILE A 837 37.10 13.85 17.51
N PRO A 838 38.10 13.74 16.61
CA PRO A 838 39.07 14.82 16.38
C PRO A 838 38.39 16.11 15.88
N ALA A 839 38.85 17.26 16.38
CA ALA A 839 38.26 18.55 16.07
C ALA A 839 38.27 18.86 14.56
N GLY A 840 37.08 19.14 14.01
CA GLY A 840 36.87 19.40 12.58
C GLY A 840 36.44 18.18 11.76
N ASN A 841 36.46 16.98 12.34
CA ASN A 841 35.96 15.77 11.69
C ASN A 841 34.47 15.56 11.96
N VAL A 842 33.81 14.84 11.05
CA VAL A 842 32.53 14.17 11.28
C VAL A 842 32.83 12.67 11.29
N ALA A 843 32.36 11.95 12.30
CA ALA A 843 32.55 10.51 12.43
C ALA A 843 31.43 9.73 11.74
N MET A 844 31.61 8.42 11.56
CA MET A 844 30.57 7.51 11.08
C MET A 844 30.60 6.21 11.88
N ILE A 845 29.43 5.69 12.21
CA ILE A 845 29.27 4.24 12.41
C ILE A 845 28.76 3.66 11.10
N LEU A 846 29.30 2.50 10.69
CA LEU A 846 28.77 1.72 9.58
C LEU A 846 28.48 0.31 10.06
N TYR A 847 27.36 -0.27 9.64
CA TYR A 847 26.98 -1.62 10.03
C TYR A 847 26.27 -2.36 8.89
N ARG A 848 26.37 -3.70 8.92
CA ARG A 848 25.65 -4.60 8.03
C ARG A 848 25.56 -6.02 8.62
N PRO A 849 24.57 -6.83 8.22
CA PRO A 849 24.58 -8.26 8.53
C PRO A 849 25.81 -8.96 7.94
N LEU A 850 26.23 -10.04 8.59
CA LEU A 850 27.26 -10.97 8.15
C LEU A 850 26.64 -12.16 7.44
N VAL A 851 27.23 -12.59 6.33
CA VAL A 851 26.79 -13.78 5.59
C VAL A 851 27.68 -15.00 5.89
N ALA A 852 27.17 -16.19 5.58
CA ALA A 852 27.87 -17.45 5.81
C ALA A 852 29.24 -17.46 5.12
N GLY A 853 30.28 -17.80 5.88
CA GLY A 853 31.68 -17.80 5.43
C GLY A 853 32.47 -16.53 5.78
N GLU A 854 31.83 -15.46 6.25
CA GLU A 854 32.55 -14.28 6.74
C GLU A 854 33.10 -14.45 8.17
N THR A 855 34.27 -13.87 8.45
CA THR A 855 34.86 -13.86 9.80
C THR A 855 33.93 -13.18 10.82
N GLY A 856 33.55 -13.92 11.86
CA GLY A 856 32.62 -13.49 12.91
C GLY A 856 31.18 -13.98 12.72
N TYR A 857 30.83 -14.56 11.56
CA TYR A 857 29.54 -15.21 11.37
C TYR A 857 29.41 -16.46 12.25
N GLN A 858 28.24 -16.65 12.87
CA GLN A 858 27.85 -17.85 13.60
C GLN A 858 26.52 -18.34 13.02
N ALA A 859 26.43 -19.62 12.67
CA ALA A 859 25.22 -20.19 12.10
C ALA A 859 24.07 -20.22 13.13
N GLY A 860 22.87 -19.78 12.72
CA GLY A 860 21.69 -19.74 13.59
C GLY A 860 21.64 -18.55 14.56
N LYS A 861 22.37 -17.47 14.28
CA LYS A 861 22.37 -16.21 15.05
C LYS A 861 22.32 -14.98 14.14
N ASP A 862 21.87 -13.87 14.70
CA ASP A 862 21.86 -12.55 14.06
C ASP A 862 23.24 -11.91 14.21
N CYS A 863 24.13 -12.16 13.25
CA CYS A 863 25.49 -11.65 13.28
C CYS A 863 25.66 -10.40 12.42
N TYR A 864 26.26 -9.35 13.00
CA TYR A 864 26.51 -8.06 12.36
C TYR A 864 27.99 -7.68 12.43
N ARG A 865 28.47 -6.96 11.41
CA ARG A 865 29.77 -6.30 11.42
C ARG A 865 29.59 -4.81 11.56
N PHE A 866 30.36 -4.21 12.46
CA PHE A 866 30.39 -2.78 12.73
C PHE A 866 31.75 -2.21 12.35
N ARG A 867 31.76 -0.99 11.80
CA ARG A 867 32.92 -0.14 11.59
C ARG A 867 32.71 1.17 12.31
N TYR A 868 33.69 1.61 13.07
CA TYR A 868 33.70 2.90 13.72
C TYR A 868 34.80 3.76 13.09
N ARG A 869 34.40 4.88 12.46
CA ARG A 869 35.25 5.77 11.67
C ARG A 869 35.25 7.15 12.32
N LEU A 870 36.44 7.70 12.60
CA LEU A 870 36.60 9.01 13.23
C LEU A 870 36.72 10.19 12.24
N ASP A 871 36.69 9.92 10.93
CA ASP A 871 36.65 10.93 9.86
C ASP A 871 35.92 10.36 8.64
N LYS A 872 34.76 10.90 8.28
CA LYS A 872 34.00 10.49 7.09
C LYS A 872 34.79 10.63 5.78
N ASN A 873 35.81 11.49 5.77
CA ASN A 873 36.70 11.67 4.63
C ASN A 873 37.74 10.54 4.45
N ASP A 874 37.92 9.64 5.42
CA ASP A 874 38.68 8.39 5.21
C ASP A 874 37.87 7.40 4.36
N THR A 875 37.84 7.67 3.07
CA THR A 875 37.20 6.82 2.06
C THR A 875 37.83 5.42 1.94
N THR A 876 39.03 5.21 2.49
CA THR A 876 39.68 3.89 2.50
C THR A 876 39.20 3.01 3.65
N GLY A 877 38.77 3.62 4.76
CA GLY A 877 38.45 2.91 6.01
C GLY A 877 39.64 2.17 6.62
N SER A 878 40.88 2.58 6.29
CA SER A 878 42.10 1.91 6.78
C SER A 878 42.32 2.11 8.28
N ASN A 879 41.72 3.16 8.85
CA ASN A 879 41.80 3.49 10.26
C ASN A 879 40.50 3.14 11.03
N ASP A 880 39.52 2.49 10.37
CA ASP A 880 38.28 2.06 11.02
C ASP A 880 38.56 1.01 12.11
N LEU A 881 37.97 1.17 13.29
CA LEU A 881 37.85 0.05 14.23
C LEU A 881 36.74 -0.89 13.70
N VAL A 882 37.08 -2.14 13.43
CA VAL A 882 36.12 -3.13 12.88
C VAL A 882 35.86 -4.24 13.90
N THR A 883 34.59 -4.48 14.20
CA THR A 883 34.16 -5.53 15.15
C THR A 883 33.01 -6.35 14.57
N ALA A 884 32.80 -7.56 15.11
CA ALA A 884 31.71 -8.45 14.73
C ALA A 884 31.04 -8.97 16.00
N HIS A 885 29.70 -8.91 16.03
CA HIS A 885 28.89 -9.28 17.18
C HIS A 885 27.71 -10.12 16.71
N CYS A 886 27.26 -11.05 17.54
CA CYS A 886 26.05 -11.84 17.30
C CYS A 886 25.12 -11.73 18.51
N ARG A 887 23.82 -11.83 18.24
CA ARG A 887 22.71 -11.87 19.20
C ARG A 887 21.80 -13.06 18.90
#